data_AF-A0AA90NS82-F1
#
_entry.id   AF-A0AA90NS82-F1
#
_cell.length_a   1.000
_cell.length_b   1.000
_cell.length_c   1.000
_cell.angle_alpha   90.00
_cell.angle_beta   90.00
_cell.angle_gamma   90.00
#
_symmetry.space_group_name_H-M   'P 1'
#
loop_
_entity.id
_entity.type
_entity.pdbx_description
1 polymer ?
#
loop_
_entity_poly.entity_id
_entity_poly.type
_entity_poly.pdbx_seq_one_letter_code
_entity_poly.pdbx_strand_id
1 'polypeptide(L)'
;MLNNNDSVRVFAVLVGSLTGSDAFYNGLQKANESFLKAIIRYSQFHEIHLFIGDKWLVPIRNQLKPYVDEFSGQRSIHFISANLLPSYLTRYEYEVFHKGDPYISDLAELRKMCARKPFVITGRAHTLCTDSNLSKTRDLVLSSLTKSDAVLCSSQAQTTVMETLLETAQERLTAQTGASVRYPGQLKTLPLGIDGDDKNHLSKLQARELLGYQPEQYVLLCVGRFSPADKMDLHPLLLVANDLLEEREIINFLVVLAGNGDAGGEYIQSLLRQSYDLNLEGRVRFELTIDDERKHLLYQAADVFISLADNVQESFGLAPLEAMNYSLPVILSEWNGYRELIAHGYSGFLIKTLSTDNDHLSRPLSIVEPEHSLLIEAQGTAVDLQSAVDIIEQLINDEGLRLAIGEAAKKRVMELFHWPILIKQYHTIIDSLSQSGHHLSSADGVCGGLSFQQAFKHYPSHILEDNDYLETTDRGVRVLLMDEKGFHFQKIHHLFEEDVVKNLVIFCLKGLSVRDIKQIFCSNNNLTFILLWMCKYQLLSYSNDKPCRNTIKQSTWWFQDNPVSNQQLRNILKEIEPQRAPYLSQVIGWIEMQVSSAISSVELLEGALVGSLLRSHIVLFDEKLQQAIAWFGQERGLADYDIIVAEIEREGGFPVLPRLYPNWFRLCKRMALTTCREIKRMCLRLAHDLPDINRCYGELWGSTAAFVTDVSLPLRDGFFSVCIFTFDNGTKLVYKARDMRIDHRIVNRSNIGGQSIAEAVNQWLDGLPGIGTHCIMPRFDKVRGEILHYGYAEYLDRSAADQVLTEHQAADYHCRIGVTSGLALMLGLADLHQMNFISLGDTPYLIDLEKAFQYNMFRFFEQELSNPSTAFIRGVTGSSFEGTGIPYLWQCFHSSRYRLFSAGLDGQILAGESFPVRDNIIKVGDRHSLDGILPALPVGYSDDVLKGFKAALTVICEYQEQWSILLDGCEQMQVGFQPLINSSDASRRLNNLHVFRGFQSFSHNRLKRYFHRSAMNICVTGQEVQRWYEKKWQEPMVDLSKALACEWLSGKDPLFVMYPGKPEVYVRTSSGGLKKVSGSDDYFSVNSIEAAKELLFKMASDDVLKNQFIESYMVMLKEWMQQEIIPGHDLPEEIRKQLLEELSA
;
A
#
# COMPACT_ATOMS: atom_id res chain seq x y z
N MET A 1 -50.15 68.08 34.32
CA MET A 1 -50.85 67.07 33.53
C MET A 1 -50.12 66.93 32.20
N LEU A 2 -49.34 65.88 32.04
CA LEU A 2 -48.93 65.40 30.72
C LEU A 2 -49.74 64.12 30.50
N ASN A 3 -50.43 64.01 29.37
CA ASN A 3 -51.17 62.80 29.05
C ASN A 3 -50.16 61.70 28.70
N ASN A 4 -50.02 60.72 29.59
CA ASN A 4 -49.40 59.43 29.26
C ASN A 4 -50.16 58.84 28.06
N ASN A 5 -49.48 58.61 26.93
CA ASN A 5 -49.82 57.52 26.01
C ASN A 5 -48.79 57.23 24.89
N ASP A 6 -47.59 57.84 24.88
CA ASP A 6 -46.48 57.30 24.08
C ASP A 6 -45.78 56.20 24.88
N SER A 7 -46.15 54.95 24.61
CA SER A 7 -45.52 53.75 25.16
C SER A 7 -44.10 53.58 24.60
N VAL A 8 -43.11 53.35 25.47
CA VAL A 8 -41.73 53.05 25.07
C VAL A 8 -41.70 51.79 24.20
N ARG A 9 -41.30 51.93 22.92
CA ARG A 9 -41.24 50.84 21.94
C ARG A 9 -39.95 50.02 22.13
N VAL A 10 -40.04 48.84 22.74
CA VAL A 10 -38.90 47.93 23.02
C VAL A 10 -38.86 46.77 22.02
N PHE A 11 -37.75 46.65 21.28
CA PHE A 11 -37.47 45.53 20.39
C PHE A 11 -36.49 44.56 21.05
N ALA A 12 -36.75 43.26 20.95
CA ALA A 12 -35.79 42.22 21.34
C ALA A 12 -35.44 41.30 20.17
N VAL A 13 -34.26 40.71 20.19
CA VAL A 13 -33.87 39.67 19.23
C VAL A 13 -33.02 38.60 19.89
N LEU A 14 -33.30 37.34 19.55
CA LEU A 14 -32.42 36.21 19.88
C LEU A 14 -31.35 36.09 18.80
N VAL A 15 -30.10 36.37 19.19
CA VAL A 15 -28.95 36.42 18.28
C VAL A 15 -28.32 35.03 18.17
N GLY A 16 -28.81 34.25 17.21
CA GLY A 16 -28.20 32.97 16.84
C GLY A 16 -26.81 33.18 16.23
N SER A 17 -25.77 32.67 16.89
CA SER A 17 -24.36 32.57 16.46
C SER A 17 -23.91 33.56 15.36
N LEU A 18 -23.71 34.83 15.72
CA LEU A 18 -23.02 35.80 14.84
C LEU A 18 -21.51 35.53 14.70
N THR A 19 -20.96 34.55 15.44
CA THR A 19 -19.53 34.24 15.49
C THR A 19 -19.31 32.74 15.63
N GLY A 20 -18.74 32.12 14.59
CA GLY A 20 -17.74 31.07 14.71
C GLY A 20 -16.40 31.64 14.24
N SER A 21 -15.27 30.97 14.47
CA SER A 21 -13.95 31.48 14.05
C SER A 21 -13.73 31.51 12.53
N ASP A 22 -14.54 30.79 11.76
CA ASP A 22 -14.58 30.88 10.31
C ASP A 22 -15.52 32.05 9.90
N ALA A 23 -14.96 33.26 9.79
CA ALA A 23 -15.71 34.51 9.63
C ALA A 23 -16.35 34.76 8.24
N PHE A 24 -16.40 33.75 7.36
CA PHE A 24 -16.97 33.83 6.01
C PHE A 24 -17.84 32.58 5.71
N TYR A 25 -18.88 32.75 4.87
CA TYR A 25 -19.75 31.69 4.31
C TYR A 25 -20.85 31.06 5.20
N ASN A 26 -21.68 31.86 5.87
CA ASN A 26 -23.05 31.43 6.23
C ASN A 26 -24.10 32.47 5.77
N GLY A 27 -24.95 32.09 4.81
CA GLY A 27 -25.98 32.97 4.24
C GLY A 27 -27.06 33.38 5.24
N LEU A 28 -27.41 32.51 6.19
CA LEU A 28 -28.32 32.79 7.30
C LEU A 28 -27.71 33.86 8.23
N GLN A 29 -26.44 33.68 8.59
CA GLN A 29 -25.69 34.59 9.46
C GLN A 29 -25.50 35.96 8.80
N LYS A 30 -25.06 36.00 7.53
CA LYS A 30 -24.87 37.24 6.76
C LYS A 30 -26.18 37.99 6.55
N ALA A 31 -27.29 37.28 6.30
CA ALA A 31 -28.62 37.88 6.20
C ALA A 31 -29.12 38.42 7.55
N ASN A 32 -28.94 37.67 8.65
CA ASN A 32 -29.32 38.11 9.99
C ASN A 32 -28.47 39.26 10.52
N GLU A 33 -27.17 39.29 10.24
CA GLU A 33 -26.28 40.40 10.57
C GLU A 33 -26.65 41.66 9.78
N SER A 34 -26.88 41.52 8.46
CA SER A 34 -27.30 42.64 7.60
C SER A 34 -28.66 43.19 8.03
N PHE A 35 -29.59 42.30 8.41
CA PHE A 35 -30.90 42.67 8.94
C PHE A 35 -30.79 43.37 10.31
N LEU A 36 -29.98 42.86 11.25
CA LEU A 36 -29.74 43.49 12.55
C LEU A 36 -29.11 44.89 12.40
N LYS A 37 -28.10 45.02 11.53
CA LYS A 37 -27.48 46.32 11.19
C LYS A 37 -28.48 47.29 10.56
N ALA A 38 -29.45 46.79 9.79
CA ALA A 38 -30.55 47.62 9.26
C ALA A 38 -31.53 48.06 10.36
N ILE A 39 -31.90 47.19 11.32
CA ILE A 39 -32.76 47.55 12.44
C ILE A 39 -32.12 48.62 13.33
N ILE A 40 -30.84 48.45 13.70
CA ILE A 40 -30.10 49.43 14.51
C ILE A 40 -30.08 50.81 13.83
N ARG A 41 -29.89 50.85 12.50
CA ARG A 41 -29.69 52.08 11.75
C ARG A 41 -30.97 52.78 11.27
N TYR A 42 -32.04 52.03 10.98
CA TYR A 42 -33.22 52.56 10.28
C TYR A 42 -34.56 52.41 11.03
N SER A 43 -34.62 51.73 12.18
CA SER A 43 -35.88 51.48 12.91
C SER A 43 -36.34 52.63 13.83
N GLN A 44 -37.59 52.56 14.31
CA GLN A 44 -38.20 53.54 15.24
C GLN A 44 -38.32 53.03 16.69
N PHE A 45 -37.61 51.97 17.06
CA PHE A 45 -37.59 51.48 18.44
C PHE A 45 -36.78 52.41 19.35
N HIS A 46 -37.19 52.51 20.61
CA HIS A 46 -36.55 53.36 21.63
C HIS A 46 -35.48 52.59 22.40
N GLU A 47 -35.70 51.28 22.58
CA GLU A 47 -34.83 50.37 23.31
C GLU A 47 -34.68 49.04 22.54
N ILE A 48 -33.46 48.50 22.47
CA ILE A 48 -33.11 47.31 21.70
C ILE A 48 -32.36 46.31 22.61
N HIS A 49 -32.94 45.13 22.83
CA HIS A 49 -32.38 44.05 23.65
C HIS A 49 -31.82 42.92 22.76
N LEU A 50 -30.51 42.69 22.82
CA LEU A 50 -29.79 41.67 22.07
C LEU A 50 -29.45 40.49 22.99
N PHE A 51 -30.18 39.39 22.89
CA PHE A 51 -29.93 38.18 23.69
C PHE A 51 -28.94 37.27 22.98
N ILE A 52 -27.78 37.04 23.60
CA ILE A 52 -26.60 36.39 23.00
C ILE A 52 -26.08 35.28 23.95
N GLY A 53 -25.72 34.11 23.42
CA GLY A 53 -25.13 33.03 24.22
C GLY A 53 -23.77 33.42 24.83
N ASP A 54 -23.50 32.99 26.07
CA ASP A 54 -22.40 33.51 26.91
C ASP A 54 -21.02 33.52 26.24
N LYS A 55 -20.66 32.44 25.52
CA LYS A 55 -19.41 32.32 24.74
C LYS A 55 -19.18 33.50 23.77
N TRP A 56 -20.26 34.09 23.27
CA TRP A 56 -20.25 35.07 22.19
C TRP A 56 -20.69 36.48 22.64
N LEU A 57 -21.11 36.65 23.90
CA LEU A 57 -21.61 37.91 24.44
C LEU A 57 -20.57 39.04 24.35
N VAL A 58 -19.32 38.77 24.72
CA VAL A 58 -18.23 39.76 24.65
C VAL A 58 -17.74 39.99 23.21
N PRO A 59 -17.45 38.96 22.39
CA PRO A 59 -17.10 39.14 20.97
C PRO A 59 -18.12 39.96 20.17
N ILE A 60 -19.41 39.60 20.22
CA ILE A 60 -20.47 40.26 19.44
C ILE A 60 -20.68 41.69 19.93
N ARG A 61 -20.62 41.92 21.26
CA ARG A 61 -20.68 43.28 21.81
C ARG A 61 -19.55 44.14 21.28
N ASN A 62 -18.32 43.64 21.24
CA ASN A 62 -17.17 44.39 20.71
C ASN A 62 -17.27 44.61 19.20
N GLN A 63 -17.71 43.60 18.43
CA GLN A 63 -17.88 43.67 16.98
C GLN A 63 -18.95 44.69 16.56
N LEU A 64 -20.09 44.71 17.25
CA LEU A 64 -21.19 45.64 16.94
C LEU A 64 -21.00 47.02 17.58
N LYS A 65 -20.14 47.17 18.59
CA LYS A 65 -19.96 48.45 19.32
C LYS A 65 -19.66 49.65 18.41
N PRO A 66 -18.73 49.62 17.44
CA PRO A 66 -18.48 50.77 16.56
C PRO A 66 -19.73 51.19 15.77
N TYR A 67 -20.46 50.21 15.22
CA TYR A 67 -21.69 50.45 14.45
C TYR A 67 -22.85 50.93 15.33
N VAL A 68 -22.92 50.46 16.57
CA VAL A 68 -23.88 50.93 17.59
C VAL A 68 -23.57 52.36 18.02
N ASP A 69 -22.31 52.67 18.30
CA ASP A 69 -21.88 54.02 18.69
C ASP A 69 -22.13 55.03 17.53
N GLU A 70 -22.02 54.61 16.27
CA GLU A 70 -22.28 55.43 15.08
C GLU A 70 -23.79 55.63 14.79
N PHE A 71 -24.62 54.58 14.89
CA PHE A 71 -26.00 54.60 14.37
C PHE A 71 -27.14 54.54 15.42
N SER A 72 -26.84 54.38 16.72
CA SER A 72 -27.86 54.23 17.77
C SER A 72 -28.75 55.47 17.97
N GLY A 73 -28.20 56.69 17.90
CA GLY A 73 -28.95 57.93 18.13
C GLY A 73 -29.38 58.10 19.59
N GLN A 74 -30.66 58.41 19.84
CA GLN A 74 -31.23 58.52 21.20
C GLN A 74 -31.71 57.17 21.80
N ARG A 75 -31.35 56.03 21.19
CA ARG A 75 -31.86 54.70 21.55
C ARG A 75 -30.95 53.97 22.53
N SER A 76 -31.50 53.27 23.51
CA SER A 76 -30.73 52.36 24.38
C SER A 76 -30.53 51.00 23.72
N ILE A 77 -29.30 50.47 23.71
CA ILE A 77 -28.99 49.14 23.16
C ILE A 77 -28.30 48.28 24.24
N HIS A 78 -28.91 47.16 24.58
CA HIS A 78 -28.51 46.29 25.67
C HIS A 78 -28.05 44.93 25.15
N PHE A 79 -26.84 44.52 25.55
CA PHE A 79 -26.27 43.21 25.23
C PHE A 79 -26.45 42.31 26.46
N ILE A 80 -27.28 41.27 26.33
CA ILE A 80 -27.76 40.46 27.45
C ILE A 80 -27.44 38.99 27.20
N SER A 81 -27.02 38.27 28.24
CA SER A 81 -26.84 36.82 28.19
C SER A 81 -28.18 36.13 27.89
N ALA A 82 -28.18 35.21 26.91
CA ALA A 82 -29.34 34.37 26.59
C ALA A 82 -29.75 33.47 27.78
N ASN A 83 -28.83 33.12 28.68
CA ASN A 83 -29.14 32.36 29.89
C ASN A 83 -30.01 33.16 30.88
N LEU A 84 -30.01 34.50 30.78
CA LEU A 84 -30.88 35.37 31.58
C LEU A 84 -32.28 35.56 30.97
N LEU A 85 -32.55 35.05 29.76
CA LEU A 85 -33.78 35.31 29.00
C LEU A 85 -35.07 35.08 29.83
N PRO A 86 -35.28 33.94 30.54
CA PRO A 86 -36.48 33.74 31.36
C PRO A 86 -36.67 34.83 32.44
N SER A 87 -35.57 35.30 33.04
CA SER A 87 -35.59 36.35 34.07
C SER A 87 -35.84 37.75 33.50
N TYR A 88 -35.57 37.99 32.22
CA TYR A 88 -35.88 39.25 31.56
C TYR A 88 -37.33 39.28 31.03
N LEU A 89 -37.86 38.14 30.56
CA LEU A 89 -39.26 38.01 30.12
C LEU A 89 -40.27 38.26 31.28
N THR A 90 -39.89 37.94 32.52
CA THR A 90 -40.71 38.25 33.71
C THR A 90 -40.66 39.73 34.15
N ARG A 91 -39.65 40.50 33.70
CA ARG A 91 -39.35 41.85 34.20
C ARG A 91 -39.68 42.98 33.23
N TYR A 92 -39.48 42.76 31.93
CA TYR A 92 -39.63 43.77 30.88
C TYR A 92 -40.88 43.51 30.02
N GLU A 93 -41.48 44.60 29.52
CA GLU A 93 -42.57 44.53 28.55
C GLU A 93 -41.99 44.82 27.15
N TYR A 94 -42.11 43.86 26.24
CA TYR A 94 -41.60 43.96 24.87
C TYR A 94 -42.73 44.32 23.92
N GLU A 95 -42.43 45.05 22.84
CA GLU A 95 -43.39 45.23 21.76
C GLU A 95 -43.27 44.10 20.74
N VAL A 96 -42.03 43.82 20.31
CA VAL A 96 -41.72 42.73 19.38
C VAL A 96 -40.43 42.01 19.75
N PHE A 97 -40.43 40.69 19.62
CA PHE A 97 -39.29 39.80 19.80
C PHE A 97 -39.00 39.04 18.50
N HIS A 98 -37.83 39.27 17.91
CA HIS A 98 -37.43 38.67 16.64
C HIS A 98 -36.54 37.42 16.82
N LYS A 99 -36.70 36.44 15.93
CA LYS A 99 -35.82 35.28 15.77
C LYS A 99 -35.32 35.24 14.33
N GLY A 100 -34.02 35.04 14.14
CA GLY A 100 -33.37 34.98 12.82
C GLY A 100 -33.66 33.71 12.00
N ASP A 101 -34.70 32.94 12.35
CA ASP A 101 -35.17 31.75 11.64
C ASP A 101 -36.71 31.66 11.79
N PRO A 102 -37.43 30.83 11.01
CA PRO A 102 -38.89 30.84 11.02
C PRO A 102 -39.51 29.96 12.12
N TYR A 103 -38.71 29.18 12.87
CA TYR A 103 -39.18 28.24 13.90
C TYR A 103 -39.34 28.92 15.25
N ILE A 104 -40.33 29.80 15.33
CA ILE A 104 -40.62 30.60 16.52
C ILE A 104 -41.38 29.87 17.63
N SER A 105 -41.68 28.57 17.48
CA SER A 105 -42.37 27.73 18.47
C SER A 105 -41.70 27.76 19.84
N ASP A 106 -40.37 27.56 19.91
CA ASP A 106 -39.62 27.52 21.17
C ASP A 106 -39.74 28.86 21.94
N LEU A 107 -39.73 29.97 21.20
CA LEU A 107 -39.86 31.32 21.76
C LEU A 107 -41.30 31.61 22.19
N ALA A 108 -42.30 31.00 21.54
CA ALA A 108 -43.70 31.08 21.93
C ALA A 108 -43.96 30.32 23.25
N GLU A 109 -43.41 29.11 23.40
CA GLU A 109 -43.49 28.38 24.68
C GLU A 109 -42.74 29.12 25.79
N LEU A 110 -41.53 29.67 25.54
CA LEU A 110 -40.83 30.51 26.52
C LEU A 110 -41.63 31.77 26.90
N ARG A 111 -42.31 32.41 25.94
CA ARG A 111 -43.23 33.52 26.22
C ARG A 111 -44.39 33.06 27.11
N LYS A 112 -45.02 31.93 26.81
CA LYS A 112 -46.12 31.35 27.61
C LYS A 112 -45.68 30.96 29.02
N MET A 113 -44.46 30.45 29.17
CA MET A 113 -43.90 30.01 30.46
C MET A 113 -43.39 31.16 31.34
N CYS A 114 -42.89 32.26 30.74
CA CYS A 114 -42.11 33.26 31.48
C CYS A 114 -42.50 34.73 31.28
N ALA A 115 -43.34 35.09 30.30
CA ALA A 115 -43.63 36.50 30.02
C ALA A 115 -44.68 37.10 30.98
N ARG A 116 -44.41 38.29 31.52
CA ARG A 116 -45.38 39.03 32.38
C ARG A 116 -46.58 39.56 31.60
N LYS A 117 -46.37 39.96 30.35
CA LYS A 117 -47.41 40.29 29.36
C LYS A 117 -47.04 39.66 28.02
N PRO A 118 -48.02 39.25 27.21
CA PRO A 118 -47.77 38.82 25.83
C PRO A 118 -47.24 39.98 24.97
N PHE A 119 -46.40 39.62 24.00
CA PHE A 119 -45.74 40.51 23.04
C PHE A 119 -45.67 39.83 21.67
N VAL A 120 -45.50 40.59 20.58
CA VAL A 120 -45.41 40.07 19.20
C VAL A 120 -44.11 39.26 19.01
N ILE A 121 -44.19 38.08 18.43
CA ILE A 121 -43.03 37.31 17.98
C ILE A 121 -42.94 37.35 16.45
N THR A 122 -41.74 37.59 15.92
CA THR A 122 -41.48 37.46 14.46
C THR A 122 -40.31 36.52 14.17
N GLY A 123 -40.49 35.64 13.20
CA GLY A 123 -39.44 34.74 12.70
C GLY A 123 -39.11 35.06 11.24
N ARG A 124 -37.88 34.81 10.78
CA ARG A 124 -37.50 35.01 9.37
C ARG A 124 -37.28 33.69 8.65
N ALA A 125 -38.04 33.45 7.58
CA ALA A 125 -37.75 32.37 6.67
C ALA A 125 -36.58 32.74 5.75
N HIS A 126 -35.65 31.79 5.59
CA HIS A 126 -34.48 31.90 4.72
C HIS A 126 -34.50 30.73 3.73
N THR A 127 -34.48 29.50 4.24
CA THR A 127 -34.65 28.26 3.47
C THR A 127 -35.83 27.48 4.07
N LEU A 128 -36.90 27.29 3.30
CA LEU A 128 -38.09 26.52 3.72
C LEU A 128 -38.19 25.12 3.11
N CYS A 129 -37.33 24.78 2.14
CA CYS A 129 -37.40 23.52 1.39
C CYS A 129 -36.63 22.35 2.03
N THR A 130 -35.91 22.55 3.14
CA THR A 130 -35.22 21.44 3.82
C THR A 130 -36.23 20.56 4.58
N ASP A 131 -36.15 19.24 4.46
CA ASP A 131 -37.21 18.34 4.99
C ASP A 131 -37.45 18.47 6.51
N SER A 132 -36.39 18.72 7.30
CA SER A 132 -36.55 18.95 8.75
C SER A 132 -37.37 20.21 9.05
N ASN A 133 -37.32 21.22 8.18
CA ASN A 133 -38.07 22.46 8.28
C ASN A 133 -39.56 22.26 7.94
N LEU A 134 -39.88 21.30 7.07
CA LEU A 134 -41.26 20.87 6.79
C LEU A 134 -41.86 20.13 7.99
N SER A 135 -41.10 19.23 8.60
CA SER A 135 -41.53 18.51 9.81
C SER A 135 -41.73 19.45 11.00
N LYS A 136 -40.79 20.38 11.23
CA LYS A 136 -40.90 21.46 12.24
C LYS A 136 -42.04 22.45 11.98
N THR A 137 -42.64 22.45 10.78
CA THR A 137 -43.84 23.24 10.52
C THR A 137 -45.07 22.66 11.23
N ARG A 138 -45.08 21.36 11.56
CA ARG A 138 -46.07 20.78 12.49
C ARG A 138 -45.91 21.36 13.89
N ASP A 139 -44.68 21.58 14.34
CA ASP A 139 -44.38 22.18 15.65
C ASP A 139 -44.78 23.67 15.68
N LEU A 140 -44.79 24.37 14.53
CA LEU A 140 -45.39 25.70 14.40
C LEU A 140 -46.93 25.65 14.53
N VAL A 141 -47.60 24.68 13.89
CA VAL A 141 -49.05 24.46 13.99
C VAL A 141 -49.50 24.04 15.40
N LEU A 142 -48.66 23.30 16.13
CA LEU A 142 -48.95 22.77 17.47
C LEU A 142 -48.48 23.66 18.63
N SER A 143 -47.77 24.77 18.35
CA SER A 143 -47.23 25.70 19.36
C SER A 143 -48.25 26.74 19.88
N SER A 144 -47.92 27.37 21.01
CA SER A 144 -48.65 28.49 21.63
C SER A 144 -48.43 29.87 20.98
N LEU A 145 -48.29 29.89 19.65
CA LEU A 145 -48.31 31.13 18.86
C LEU A 145 -49.72 31.79 18.89
N THR A 146 -49.80 33.05 18.47
CA THR A 146 -51.01 33.89 18.48
C THR A 146 -51.14 34.67 17.18
N LYS A 147 -52.32 35.24 16.89
CA LYS A 147 -52.58 36.01 15.65
C LYS A 147 -51.73 37.26 15.49
N SER A 148 -51.15 37.74 16.58
CA SER A 148 -50.18 38.84 16.62
C SER A 148 -48.78 38.44 16.16
N ASP A 149 -48.47 37.14 16.02
CA ASP A 149 -47.14 36.63 15.65
C ASP A 149 -47.03 36.38 14.14
N ALA A 150 -45.83 36.51 13.56
CA ALA A 150 -45.65 36.34 12.11
C ALA A 150 -44.31 35.72 11.66
N VAL A 151 -44.36 34.89 10.60
CA VAL A 151 -43.15 34.47 9.86
C VAL A 151 -42.99 35.31 8.59
N LEU A 152 -41.77 35.81 8.40
CA LEU A 152 -41.35 36.76 7.38
C LEU A 152 -40.67 36.03 6.23
N CYS A 153 -41.33 35.94 5.08
CA CYS A 153 -40.95 35.08 3.96
C CYS A 153 -40.30 35.85 2.81
N SER A 154 -39.12 35.43 2.37
CA SER A 154 -38.26 36.16 1.44
C SER A 154 -38.70 36.20 -0.02
N SER A 155 -39.91 35.76 -0.36
CA SER A 155 -40.56 35.94 -1.67
C SER A 155 -42.02 35.52 -1.56
N GLN A 156 -42.87 35.89 -2.53
CA GLN A 156 -44.24 35.36 -2.56
C GLN A 156 -44.27 33.84 -2.73
N ALA A 157 -43.30 33.27 -3.47
CA ALA A 157 -43.14 31.82 -3.52
C ALA A 157 -42.84 31.23 -2.13
N GLN A 158 -41.96 31.87 -1.33
CA GLN A 158 -41.68 31.42 0.03
C GLN A 158 -42.91 31.59 0.95
N THR A 159 -43.71 32.64 0.77
CA THR A 159 -44.98 32.84 1.48
C THR A 159 -45.99 31.74 1.13
N THR A 160 -46.27 31.49 -0.15
CA THR A 160 -47.22 30.45 -0.61
C THR A 160 -46.76 29.04 -0.24
N VAL A 161 -45.45 28.77 -0.25
CA VAL A 161 -44.90 27.52 0.30
C VAL A 161 -45.21 27.43 1.79
N MET A 162 -44.92 28.46 2.59
CA MET A 162 -45.20 28.43 4.02
C MET A 162 -46.71 28.30 4.33
N GLU A 163 -47.57 28.96 3.56
CA GLU A 163 -49.04 28.82 3.62
C GLU A 163 -49.44 27.36 3.38
N THR A 164 -49.00 26.78 2.26
CA THR A 164 -49.31 25.39 1.87
C THR A 164 -48.80 24.38 2.90
N LEU A 165 -47.62 24.61 3.49
CA LEU A 165 -47.04 23.72 4.50
C LEU A 165 -47.82 23.76 5.82
N LEU A 166 -48.23 24.95 6.25
CA LEU A 166 -49.09 25.12 7.42
C LEU A 166 -50.48 24.50 7.16
N GLU A 167 -51.09 24.76 6.00
CA GLU A 167 -52.38 24.18 5.63
C GLU A 167 -52.34 22.64 5.57
N THR A 168 -51.34 22.08 4.90
CA THR A 168 -51.16 20.62 4.82
C THR A 168 -50.91 20.01 6.20
N ALA A 169 -50.16 20.69 7.08
CA ALA A 169 -49.94 20.24 8.45
C ALA A 169 -51.22 20.30 9.30
N GLN A 170 -52.01 21.38 9.20
CA GLN A 170 -53.33 21.53 9.85
C GLN A 170 -54.29 20.41 9.42
N GLU A 171 -54.44 20.19 8.11
CA GLU A 171 -55.37 19.20 7.56
C GLU A 171 -54.99 17.78 7.97
N ARG A 172 -53.70 17.43 7.89
CA ARG A 172 -53.21 16.10 8.30
C ARG A 172 -53.36 15.87 9.79
N LEU A 173 -53.00 16.85 10.63
CA LEU A 173 -53.19 16.76 12.09
C LEU A 173 -54.68 16.68 12.45
N THR A 174 -55.53 17.42 11.74
CA THR A 174 -57.00 17.36 11.91
C THR A 174 -57.57 16.00 11.54
N ALA A 175 -57.19 15.46 10.38
CA ALA A 175 -57.64 14.16 9.90
C ALA A 175 -57.14 13.00 10.79
N GLN A 176 -55.94 13.11 11.37
CA GLN A 176 -55.35 12.08 12.24
C GLN A 176 -55.86 12.13 13.68
N THR A 177 -56.14 13.33 14.23
CA THR A 177 -56.60 13.49 15.63
C THR A 177 -58.12 13.58 15.77
N GLY A 178 -58.85 13.83 14.68
CA GLY A 178 -60.29 14.08 14.67
C GLY A 178 -60.71 15.47 15.16
N ALA A 179 -59.76 16.34 15.54
CA ALA A 179 -60.01 17.69 16.05
C ALA A 179 -59.43 18.76 15.11
N SER A 180 -60.17 19.84 14.83
CA SER A 180 -59.72 20.92 13.94
C SER A 180 -58.50 21.68 14.50
N VAL A 181 -57.30 21.34 14.05
CA VAL A 181 -56.05 22.04 14.38
C VAL A 181 -55.82 23.18 13.39
N ARG A 182 -55.49 24.39 13.89
CA ARG A 182 -55.19 25.56 13.06
C ARG A 182 -53.92 26.26 13.54
N TYR A 183 -53.08 26.69 12.60
CA TYR A 183 -51.97 27.59 12.84
C TYR A 183 -52.50 28.92 13.39
N PRO A 184 -51.99 29.38 14.54
CA PRO A 184 -52.54 30.58 15.17
C PRO A 184 -51.87 31.89 14.72
N GLY A 185 -50.73 31.85 14.01
CA GLY A 185 -49.95 33.03 13.56
C GLY A 185 -50.29 33.54 12.16
N GLN A 186 -49.46 34.45 11.63
CA GLN A 186 -49.57 35.04 10.28
C GLN A 186 -48.31 34.81 9.43
N LEU A 187 -48.44 34.99 8.10
CA LEU A 187 -47.33 35.02 7.15
C LEU A 187 -47.27 36.37 6.44
N LYS A 188 -46.05 36.86 6.16
CA LYS A 188 -45.80 38.20 5.60
C LYS A 188 -44.55 38.19 4.70
N THR A 189 -44.61 38.82 3.54
CA THR A 189 -43.53 38.75 2.52
C THR A 189 -42.45 39.83 2.72
N LEU A 190 -41.17 39.46 2.83
CA LEU A 190 -39.99 40.35 2.84
C LEU A 190 -38.65 39.71 2.37
N PRO A 191 -38.18 39.98 1.15
CA PRO A 191 -36.95 39.40 0.58
C PRO A 191 -35.57 39.92 1.14
N LEU A 192 -34.42 39.59 0.51
CA LEU A 192 -33.03 39.75 1.03
C LEU A 192 -32.11 40.61 0.11
N GLY A 193 -30.81 40.87 0.42
CA GLY A 193 -29.91 41.71 -0.43
C GLY A 193 -28.42 41.27 -0.52
N ILE A 194 -27.79 41.37 -1.72
CA ILE A 194 -26.37 41.13 -2.06
C ILE A 194 -25.94 41.92 -3.34
N ASP A 195 -24.63 41.92 -3.65
CA ASP A 195 -23.96 42.56 -4.81
C ASP A 195 -23.18 41.53 -5.66
N GLY A 196 -22.80 41.87 -6.90
CA GLY A 196 -22.02 40.99 -7.79
C GLY A 196 -20.92 41.73 -8.54
N ASP A 197 -19.77 41.08 -8.76
CA ASP A 197 -18.59 41.65 -9.42
C ASP A 197 -17.76 40.53 -10.08
N ASP A 198 -17.41 40.69 -11.35
CA ASP A 198 -16.62 39.72 -12.14
C ASP A 198 -15.11 39.96 -11.95
N LYS A 199 -14.36 38.95 -11.48
CA LYS A 199 -12.90 39.03 -11.29
C LYS A 199 -12.17 37.80 -11.86
N ASN A 200 -12.08 37.74 -13.18
CA ASN A 200 -11.29 36.74 -13.88
C ASN A 200 -10.22 37.46 -14.73
N HIS A 201 -8.97 37.48 -14.27
CA HIS A 201 -7.92 38.36 -14.81
C HIS A 201 -6.65 37.64 -15.32
N LEU A 202 -6.54 36.32 -15.17
CA LEU A 202 -5.36 35.53 -15.54
C LEU A 202 -5.74 34.34 -16.44
N SER A 203 -4.81 33.91 -17.28
CA SER A 203 -4.94 32.67 -18.06
C SER A 203 -4.53 31.44 -17.24
N LYS A 204 -5.04 30.26 -17.62
CA LYS A 204 -4.70 28.97 -16.98
C LYS A 204 -3.19 28.73 -16.86
N LEU A 205 -2.41 29.07 -17.89
CA LEU A 205 -0.95 28.90 -17.87
C LEU A 205 -0.28 29.83 -16.85
N GLN A 206 -0.71 31.09 -16.73
CA GLN A 206 -0.20 32.00 -15.71
C GLN A 206 -0.59 31.55 -14.29
N ALA A 207 -1.80 31.02 -14.11
CA ALA A 207 -2.20 30.43 -12.83
C ALA A 207 -1.33 29.20 -12.48
N ARG A 208 -1.03 28.31 -13.44
CA ARG A 208 -0.12 27.17 -13.25
C ARG A 208 1.29 27.61 -12.88
N GLU A 209 1.83 28.62 -13.56
CA GLU A 209 3.15 29.20 -13.27
C GLU A 209 3.23 29.73 -11.82
N LEU A 210 2.23 30.50 -11.37
CA LEU A 210 2.14 31.03 -10.01
C LEU A 210 1.95 29.95 -8.92
N LEU A 211 1.37 28.80 -9.28
CA LEU A 211 1.19 27.65 -8.37
C LEU A 211 2.39 26.67 -8.40
N GLY A 212 3.28 26.78 -9.39
CA GLY A 212 4.38 25.85 -9.64
C GLY A 212 3.94 24.51 -10.22
N TYR A 213 2.90 24.49 -11.06
CA TYR A 213 2.42 23.30 -11.77
C TYR A 213 3.06 23.21 -13.16
N GLN A 214 3.27 21.99 -13.67
CA GLN A 214 3.79 21.82 -15.04
C GLN A 214 2.72 22.23 -16.07
N PRO A 215 3.08 22.90 -17.19
CA PRO A 215 2.10 23.42 -18.15
C PRO A 215 1.20 22.33 -18.74
N GLU A 216 1.74 21.16 -19.04
CA GLU A 216 1.08 20.03 -19.70
C GLU A 216 0.42 19.04 -18.72
N GLN A 217 0.53 19.23 -17.40
CA GLN A 217 0.03 18.28 -16.40
C GLN A 217 -1.48 18.45 -16.19
N TYR A 218 -2.20 17.33 -16.10
CA TYR A 218 -3.66 17.35 -15.93
C TYR A 218 -4.06 17.52 -14.47
N VAL A 219 -4.76 18.60 -14.13
CA VAL A 219 -5.03 19.01 -12.73
C VAL A 219 -6.46 18.67 -12.33
N LEU A 220 -6.61 17.70 -11.43
CA LEU A 220 -7.87 17.39 -10.73
C LEU A 220 -7.93 18.16 -9.41
N LEU A 221 -8.92 19.02 -9.24
CA LEU A 221 -9.07 19.87 -8.05
C LEU A 221 -10.23 19.40 -7.18
N CYS A 222 -9.98 19.20 -5.89
CA CYS A 222 -11.01 19.03 -4.86
C CYS A 222 -10.89 20.18 -3.85
N VAL A 223 -11.95 20.97 -3.66
CA VAL A 223 -11.99 22.07 -2.68
C VAL A 223 -13.02 21.79 -1.59
N GLY A 224 -12.59 21.77 -0.33
CA GLY A 224 -13.47 21.56 0.82
C GLY A 224 -12.75 21.53 2.17
N ARG A 225 -13.51 21.58 3.27
CA ARG A 225 -12.94 21.33 4.61
C ARG A 225 -12.60 19.84 4.75
N PHE A 226 -11.42 19.52 5.25
CA PHE A 226 -10.96 18.16 5.46
C PHE A 226 -11.61 17.54 6.71
N SER A 227 -12.87 17.10 6.61
CA SER A 227 -13.58 16.33 7.65
C SER A 227 -14.24 15.09 7.04
N PRO A 228 -13.87 13.86 7.46
CA PRO A 228 -14.50 12.63 6.98
C PRO A 228 -15.88 12.39 7.64
N ALA A 229 -16.20 13.13 8.71
CA ALA A 229 -17.46 13.04 9.44
C ALA A 229 -18.50 14.09 9.02
N ASP A 230 -18.09 15.24 8.44
CA ASP A 230 -19.00 16.35 8.08
C ASP A 230 -19.02 16.68 6.57
N LYS A 231 -18.04 16.19 5.80
CA LYS A 231 -17.83 16.58 4.40
C LYS A 231 -17.66 15.39 3.48
N MET A 232 -16.47 14.80 3.47
CA MET A 232 -16.16 13.64 2.64
C MET A 232 -14.90 12.93 3.12
N ASP A 233 -14.91 11.61 2.97
CA ASP A 233 -13.70 10.82 2.97
C ASP A 233 -12.92 11.01 1.66
N LEU A 234 -11.64 11.38 1.76
CA LEU A 234 -10.75 11.62 0.63
C LEU A 234 -9.89 10.39 0.29
N HIS A 235 -9.86 9.36 1.13
CA HIS A 235 -9.15 8.12 0.80
C HIS A 235 -9.68 7.49 -0.51
N PRO A 236 -11.01 7.40 -0.78
CA PRO A 236 -11.53 6.98 -2.08
C PRO A 236 -10.96 7.74 -3.28
N LEU A 237 -10.69 9.04 -3.17
CA LEU A 237 -10.11 9.84 -4.26
C LEU A 237 -8.63 9.49 -4.50
N LEU A 238 -7.89 9.07 -3.46
CA LEU A 238 -6.55 8.51 -3.62
C LEU A 238 -6.58 7.15 -4.33
N LEU A 239 -7.65 6.35 -4.15
CA LEU A 239 -7.80 5.08 -4.87
C LEU A 239 -8.03 5.31 -6.37
N VAL A 240 -8.90 6.27 -6.71
CA VAL A 240 -9.11 6.73 -8.09
C VAL A 240 -7.79 7.19 -8.71
N ALA A 241 -6.96 7.93 -7.98
CA ALA A 241 -5.64 8.34 -8.44
C ALA A 241 -4.67 7.14 -8.64
N ASN A 242 -4.72 6.14 -7.77
CA ASN A 242 -3.91 4.92 -7.89
C ASN A 242 -4.35 4.06 -9.09
N ASP A 243 -5.66 3.89 -9.34
CA ASP A 243 -6.14 3.16 -10.52
C ASP A 243 -5.86 3.90 -11.85
N LEU A 244 -5.86 5.24 -11.87
CA LEU A 244 -5.39 6.01 -13.04
C LEU A 244 -3.90 5.72 -13.35
N LEU A 245 -3.06 5.59 -12.31
CA LEU A 245 -1.64 5.29 -12.44
C LEU A 245 -1.37 3.81 -12.78
N GLU A 246 -1.99 2.87 -12.07
CA GLU A 246 -1.72 1.42 -12.14
C GLU A 246 -2.59 0.65 -13.16
N GLU A 247 -3.82 1.09 -13.41
CA GLU A 247 -4.74 0.40 -14.34
C GLU A 247 -4.85 1.09 -15.69
N ARG A 248 -4.75 2.42 -15.75
CA ARG A 248 -4.80 3.19 -17.03
C ARG A 248 -3.43 3.63 -17.55
N GLU A 249 -2.34 3.38 -16.80
CA GLU A 249 -0.97 3.82 -17.13
C GLU A 249 -0.85 5.36 -17.37
N ILE A 250 -1.78 6.16 -16.82
CA ILE A 250 -1.78 7.63 -16.97
C ILE A 250 -0.80 8.24 -15.97
N ILE A 251 0.34 8.71 -16.45
CA ILE A 251 1.44 9.17 -15.58
C ILE A 251 1.47 10.68 -15.30
N ASN A 252 0.81 11.51 -16.12
CA ASN A 252 0.95 12.98 -16.15
C ASN A 252 -0.30 13.71 -15.60
N PHE A 253 -0.62 13.48 -14.33
CA PHE A 253 -1.72 14.14 -13.63
C PHE A 253 -1.28 14.68 -12.26
N LEU A 254 -2.10 15.56 -11.67
CA LEU A 254 -1.96 16.11 -10.33
C LEU A 254 -3.35 16.18 -9.67
N VAL A 255 -3.51 15.53 -8.52
CA VAL A 255 -4.66 15.71 -7.63
C VAL A 255 -4.32 16.79 -6.61
N VAL A 256 -5.06 17.89 -6.61
CA VAL A 256 -4.92 18.99 -5.65
C VAL A 256 -6.08 18.93 -4.67
N LEU A 257 -5.75 18.64 -3.41
CA LEU A 257 -6.69 18.65 -2.29
C LEU A 257 -6.51 19.97 -1.55
N ALA A 258 -7.51 20.84 -1.59
CA ALA A 258 -7.40 22.23 -1.11
C ALA A 258 -8.53 22.63 -0.16
N GLY A 259 -8.20 23.40 0.87
CA GLY A 259 -9.19 23.90 1.84
C GLY A 259 -8.61 24.06 3.25
N ASN A 260 -9.41 23.79 4.27
CA ASN A 260 -8.98 23.90 5.68
C ASN A 260 -8.80 22.50 6.28
N GLY A 261 -7.57 22.17 6.68
CA GLY A 261 -7.20 20.92 7.34
C GLY A 261 -5.97 21.06 8.24
N ASP A 262 -5.90 20.28 9.32
CA ASP A 262 -4.75 20.27 10.23
C ASP A 262 -3.67 19.31 9.73
N ALA A 263 -2.49 19.83 9.38
CA ALA A 263 -1.34 19.04 8.94
C ALA A 263 -0.86 18.02 9.98
N GLY A 264 -1.04 18.29 11.28
CA GLY A 264 -0.72 17.36 12.37
C GLY A 264 -1.86 16.39 12.70
N GLY A 265 -3.05 16.59 12.13
CA GLY A 265 -4.24 15.80 12.43
C GLY A 265 -4.21 14.39 11.83
N GLU A 266 -4.76 13.42 12.57
CA GLU A 266 -4.82 11.99 12.21
C GLU A 266 -5.27 11.77 10.75
N TYR A 267 -6.28 12.52 10.29
CA TYR A 267 -6.84 12.38 8.94
C TYR A 267 -5.89 12.83 7.82
N ILE A 268 -5.16 13.94 8.00
CA ILE A 268 -4.17 14.37 7.00
C ILE A 268 -2.97 13.41 7.01
N GLN A 269 -2.56 12.96 8.19
CA GLN A 269 -1.49 11.96 8.33
C GLN A 269 -1.88 10.62 7.68
N SER A 270 -3.15 10.18 7.76
CA SER A 270 -3.61 8.97 7.08
C SER A 270 -3.67 9.13 5.57
N LEU A 271 -4.10 10.29 5.05
CA LEU A 271 -4.09 10.60 3.63
C LEU A 271 -2.67 10.70 3.05
N LEU A 272 -1.72 11.30 3.79
CA LEU A 272 -0.30 11.33 3.41
C LEU A 272 0.29 9.91 3.38
N ARG A 273 0.04 9.12 4.43
CA ARG A 273 0.48 7.72 4.51
C ARG A 273 -0.11 6.87 3.40
N GLN A 274 -1.39 7.03 3.08
CA GLN A 274 -2.01 6.30 1.97
C GLN A 274 -1.49 6.77 0.62
N SER A 275 -1.26 8.07 0.42
CA SER A 275 -0.68 8.58 -0.84
C SER A 275 0.70 7.97 -1.10
N TYR A 276 1.49 7.78 -0.05
CA TYR A 276 2.78 7.08 -0.06
C TYR A 276 2.62 5.58 -0.31
N ASP A 277 1.80 4.88 0.49
CA ASP A 277 1.51 3.44 0.34
C ASP A 277 0.89 3.08 -1.04
N LEU A 278 0.36 4.07 -1.78
CA LEU A 278 -0.19 3.96 -3.15
C LEU A 278 0.69 4.54 -4.26
N ASN A 279 1.95 4.90 -3.98
CA ASN A 279 2.93 5.41 -4.95
C ASN A 279 2.50 6.72 -5.69
N LEU A 280 1.78 7.60 -5.02
CA LEU A 280 1.20 8.83 -5.58
C LEU A 280 2.07 10.09 -5.35
N GLU A 281 3.35 9.95 -5.03
CA GLU A 281 4.20 11.09 -4.70
C GLU A 281 4.46 11.96 -5.93
N GLY A 282 4.47 13.28 -5.73
CA GLY A 282 4.46 14.27 -6.81
C GLY A 282 3.13 14.36 -7.59
N ARG A 283 2.17 13.45 -7.34
CA ARG A 283 0.84 13.41 -7.99
C ARG A 283 -0.30 13.80 -7.07
N VAL A 284 -0.07 13.93 -5.76
CA VAL A 284 -1.02 14.50 -4.81
C VAL A 284 -0.40 15.72 -4.13
N ARG A 285 -1.13 16.84 -4.08
CA ARG A 285 -0.72 18.07 -3.42
C ARG A 285 -1.79 18.54 -2.45
N PHE A 286 -1.38 18.77 -1.20
CA PHE A 286 -2.23 19.24 -0.11
C PHE A 286 -2.05 20.75 0.09
N GLU A 287 -3.08 21.54 -0.18
CA GLU A 287 -3.14 22.98 0.10
C GLU A 287 -4.06 23.17 1.33
N LEU A 288 -3.53 22.89 2.52
CA LEU A 288 -4.26 22.76 3.80
C LEU A 288 -4.73 24.08 4.42
N THR A 289 -4.36 25.21 3.82
CA THR A 289 -4.87 26.54 4.14
C THR A 289 -4.85 27.37 2.86
N ILE A 290 -6.01 27.86 2.44
CA ILE A 290 -6.17 28.70 1.25
C ILE A 290 -6.96 29.96 1.61
N ASP A 291 -6.53 31.10 1.09
CA ASP A 291 -7.34 32.33 1.06
C ASP A 291 -8.15 32.43 -0.25
N ASP A 292 -8.98 33.46 -0.40
CA ASP A 292 -9.82 33.62 -1.60
C ASP A 292 -8.98 33.85 -2.88
N GLU A 293 -7.81 34.50 -2.80
CA GLU A 293 -6.91 34.69 -3.95
C GLU A 293 -6.32 33.36 -4.42
N ARG A 294 -5.80 32.56 -3.48
CA ARG A 294 -5.32 31.21 -3.73
C ARG A 294 -6.42 30.30 -4.27
N LYS A 295 -7.65 30.40 -3.72
CA LYS A 295 -8.83 29.68 -4.21
C LYS A 295 -9.15 30.01 -5.66
N HIS A 296 -9.09 31.28 -6.05
CA HIS A 296 -9.30 31.70 -7.45
C HIS A 296 -8.20 31.18 -8.39
N LEU A 297 -6.92 31.24 -7.99
CA LEU A 297 -5.81 30.66 -8.77
C LEU A 297 -5.98 29.14 -8.97
N LEU A 298 -6.41 28.42 -7.94
CA LEU A 298 -6.66 26.98 -8.01
C LEU A 298 -7.74 26.63 -9.04
N TYR A 299 -8.89 27.33 -9.03
CA TYR A 299 -9.93 27.11 -10.03
C TYR A 299 -9.46 27.46 -11.45
N GLN A 300 -8.65 28.50 -11.65
CA GLN A 300 -8.10 28.87 -12.97
C GLN A 300 -7.09 27.84 -13.51
N ALA A 301 -6.32 27.18 -12.64
CA ALA A 301 -5.29 26.22 -13.03
C ALA A 301 -5.84 24.80 -13.30
N ALA A 302 -6.99 24.44 -12.72
CA ALA A 302 -7.60 23.11 -12.78
C ALA A 302 -8.15 22.73 -14.17
N ASP A 303 -8.17 21.43 -14.49
CA ASP A 303 -8.84 20.87 -15.68
C ASP A 303 -10.22 20.28 -15.36
N VAL A 304 -10.35 19.67 -14.19
CA VAL A 304 -11.58 19.08 -13.65
C VAL A 304 -11.70 19.43 -12.17
N PHE A 305 -12.91 19.72 -11.72
CA PHE A 305 -13.23 19.72 -10.30
C PHE A 305 -13.88 18.39 -9.90
N ILE A 306 -13.47 17.80 -8.79
CA ILE A 306 -14.01 16.52 -8.29
C ILE A 306 -14.39 16.60 -6.81
N SER A 307 -15.57 16.08 -6.47
CA SER A 307 -16.01 15.93 -5.08
C SER A 307 -16.90 14.71 -4.91
N LEU A 308 -16.37 13.66 -4.28
CA LEU A 308 -17.03 12.38 -4.06
C LEU A 308 -17.66 12.36 -2.65
N ALA A 309 -18.56 13.30 -2.38
CA ALA A 309 -19.19 13.42 -1.06
C ALA A 309 -20.05 12.19 -0.72
N ASP A 310 -19.82 11.64 0.47
CA ASP A 310 -20.40 10.40 1.01
C ASP A 310 -21.28 10.67 2.25
N ASN A 311 -21.48 11.95 2.60
CA ASN A 311 -22.10 12.38 3.85
C ASN A 311 -23.44 13.10 3.62
N VAL A 312 -24.43 12.86 4.48
CA VAL A 312 -25.77 13.49 4.37
C VAL A 312 -25.79 14.99 4.69
N GLN A 313 -24.77 15.54 5.36
CA GLN A 313 -24.70 16.97 5.67
C GLN A 313 -24.51 17.83 4.42
N GLU A 314 -23.78 17.30 3.44
CA GLU A 314 -23.60 18.01 2.19
C GLU A 314 -24.95 18.03 1.47
N SER A 315 -25.36 19.22 1.06
CA SER A 315 -26.77 19.51 0.76
C SER A 315 -26.97 20.56 -0.32
N PHE A 316 -25.90 21.23 -0.76
CA PHE A 316 -25.96 22.17 -1.87
C PHE A 316 -24.62 22.37 -2.61
N GLY A 317 -23.45 22.26 -1.97
CA GLY A 317 -22.17 22.40 -2.68
C GLY A 317 -21.91 23.76 -3.33
N LEU A 318 -21.48 24.75 -2.54
CA LEU A 318 -21.01 26.04 -3.10
C LEU A 318 -19.74 25.87 -3.96
N ALA A 319 -18.79 25.02 -3.56
CA ALA A 319 -17.54 24.80 -4.30
C ALA A 319 -17.76 24.26 -5.74
N PRO A 320 -18.65 23.27 -5.98
CA PRO A 320 -19.11 22.93 -7.33
C PRO A 320 -19.60 24.13 -8.15
N LEU A 321 -20.46 25.00 -7.60
CA LEU A 321 -20.97 26.18 -8.33
C LEU A 321 -19.89 27.23 -8.60
N GLU A 322 -18.94 27.42 -7.67
CA GLU A 322 -17.74 28.23 -7.91
C GLU A 322 -16.95 27.65 -9.09
N ALA A 323 -16.62 26.36 -9.08
CA ALA A 323 -15.91 25.68 -10.15
C ALA A 323 -16.63 25.77 -11.51
N MET A 324 -17.96 25.60 -11.53
CA MET A 324 -18.79 25.77 -12.72
C MET A 324 -18.72 27.20 -13.27
N ASN A 325 -18.67 28.23 -12.42
CA ASN A 325 -18.50 29.63 -12.85
C ASN A 325 -17.11 29.91 -13.49
N TYR A 326 -16.09 29.13 -13.10
CA TYR A 326 -14.78 29.10 -13.76
C TYR A 326 -14.77 28.28 -15.06
N SER A 327 -15.92 27.75 -15.50
CA SER A 327 -16.06 26.89 -16.69
C SER A 327 -15.31 25.55 -16.55
N LEU A 328 -15.19 25.03 -15.32
CA LEU A 328 -14.68 23.69 -15.08
C LEU A 328 -15.79 22.64 -15.22
N PRO A 329 -15.55 21.52 -15.92
CA PRO A 329 -16.36 20.33 -15.76
C PRO A 329 -16.22 19.77 -14.35
N VAL A 330 -17.34 19.39 -13.74
CA VAL A 330 -17.40 18.86 -12.37
C VAL A 330 -17.74 17.37 -12.38
N ILE A 331 -17.06 16.57 -11.55
CA ILE A 331 -17.36 15.16 -11.26
C ILE A 331 -17.82 15.10 -9.80
N LEU A 332 -19.10 14.80 -9.59
CA LEU A 332 -19.73 14.80 -8.27
C LEU A 332 -20.28 13.41 -7.94
N SER A 333 -20.42 13.07 -6.67
CA SER A 333 -21.22 11.91 -6.28
C SER A 333 -22.70 12.13 -6.62
N GLU A 334 -23.40 11.06 -7.00
CA GLU A 334 -24.86 11.03 -7.24
C GLU A 334 -25.62 10.94 -5.91
N TRP A 335 -25.27 11.82 -4.99
CA TRP A 335 -25.69 11.82 -3.60
C TRP A 335 -26.15 13.24 -3.23
N ASN A 336 -27.14 13.37 -2.34
CA ASN A 336 -27.65 14.65 -1.85
C ASN A 336 -28.04 15.69 -2.94
N GLY A 337 -28.00 16.99 -2.59
CA GLY A 337 -28.25 18.12 -3.49
C GLY A 337 -27.27 18.29 -4.66
N TYR A 338 -26.12 17.59 -4.70
CA TYR A 338 -25.24 17.57 -5.89
C TYR A 338 -25.98 17.11 -7.14
N ARG A 339 -26.97 16.20 -6.99
CA ARG A 339 -27.84 15.70 -8.06
C ARG A 339 -28.65 16.81 -8.77
N GLU A 340 -28.90 17.94 -8.11
CA GLU A 340 -29.69 19.06 -8.67
C GLU A 340 -28.83 20.15 -9.35
N LEU A 341 -27.54 20.24 -8.97
CA LEU A 341 -26.63 21.26 -9.51
C LEU A 341 -26.37 21.08 -11.00
N ILE A 342 -26.25 19.83 -11.46
CA ILE A 342 -25.79 19.49 -12.80
C ILE A 342 -26.69 18.48 -13.52
N ALA A 343 -26.71 18.57 -14.85
CA ALA A 343 -27.25 17.51 -15.70
C ALA A 343 -26.12 16.53 -16.08
N HIS A 344 -26.24 15.27 -15.63
CA HIS A 344 -25.25 14.22 -15.90
C HIS A 344 -24.96 14.08 -17.40
N GLY A 345 -23.66 14.11 -17.76
CA GLY A 345 -23.18 14.01 -19.14
C GLY A 345 -23.32 15.28 -19.97
N TYR A 346 -23.87 16.38 -19.42
CA TYR A 346 -24.06 17.65 -20.12
C TYR A 346 -23.37 18.84 -19.44
N SER A 347 -23.57 19.02 -18.13
CA SER A 347 -22.96 20.12 -17.36
C SER A 347 -22.11 19.61 -16.18
N GLY A 348 -21.70 18.34 -16.24
CA GLY A 348 -20.93 17.63 -15.23
C GLY A 348 -21.27 16.14 -15.26
N PHE A 349 -20.63 15.35 -14.40
CA PHE A 349 -20.90 13.93 -14.22
C PHE A 349 -21.31 13.62 -12.79
N LEU A 350 -22.20 12.64 -12.65
CA LEU A 350 -22.67 12.10 -11.37
C LEU A 350 -22.22 10.63 -11.23
N ILE A 351 -21.51 10.31 -10.15
CA ILE A 351 -20.96 8.98 -9.87
C ILE A 351 -21.86 8.24 -8.88
N LYS A 352 -22.30 7.03 -9.23
CA LYS A 352 -23.28 6.26 -8.43
C LYS A 352 -22.79 5.99 -7.00
N THR A 353 -23.75 5.90 -6.09
CA THR A 353 -23.52 5.66 -4.66
C THR A 353 -24.34 4.49 -4.13
N LEU A 354 -23.76 3.75 -3.19
CA LEU A 354 -24.31 2.56 -2.54
C LEU A 354 -24.33 2.78 -1.03
N SER A 355 -25.41 2.41 -0.34
CA SER A 355 -25.54 2.57 1.12
C SER A 355 -26.30 1.41 1.78
N THR A 356 -26.41 1.43 3.11
CA THR A 356 -27.10 0.44 3.95
C THR A 356 -27.81 1.11 5.13
N ASP A 357 -28.67 0.36 5.82
CA ASP A 357 -29.18 0.74 7.14
C ASP A 357 -28.08 0.66 8.21
N ASN A 358 -27.79 1.78 8.87
CA ASN A 358 -26.90 1.87 10.03
C ASN A 358 -27.60 2.41 11.28
N ASP A 359 -28.94 2.58 11.30
CA ASP A 359 -29.67 3.22 12.42
C ASP A 359 -29.34 2.57 13.77
N HIS A 360 -29.08 1.26 13.81
CA HIS A 360 -28.73 0.53 15.03
C HIS A 360 -27.35 0.88 15.60
N LEU A 361 -26.43 1.38 14.77
CA LEU A 361 -25.09 1.83 15.15
C LEU A 361 -25.05 3.35 15.38
N SER A 362 -25.60 4.12 14.45
CA SER A 362 -25.48 5.58 14.43
C SER A 362 -26.42 6.27 15.42
N ARG A 363 -27.64 5.77 15.62
CA ARG A 363 -28.67 6.42 16.44
C ARG A 363 -28.33 6.51 17.93
N PRO A 364 -27.80 5.48 18.61
CA PRO A 364 -27.37 5.60 20.01
C PRO A 364 -26.29 6.67 20.19
N LEU A 365 -25.35 6.75 19.25
CA LEU A 365 -24.26 7.73 19.26
C LEU A 365 -24.73 9.14 18.89
N SER A 366 -25.78 9.31 18.09
CA SER A 366 -26.30 10.64 17.70
C SER A 366 -26.67 11.55 18.88
N ILE A 367 -26.91 10.96 20.06
CA ILE A 367 -27.28 11.66 21.30
C ILE A 367 -26.04 12.08 22.12
N VAL A 368 -24.91 11.36 21.98
CA VAL A 368 -23.73 11.47 22.87
C VAL A 368 -22.49 11.94 22.11
N GLU A 369 -22.27 11.41 20.90
CA GLU A 369 -21.15 11.71 20.00
C GLU A 369 -21.66 11.91 18.55
N PRO A 370 -22.28 13.06 18.22
CA PRO A 370 -22.88 13.28 16.90
C PRO A 370 -21.90 13.16 15.73
N GLU A 371 -20.66 13.61 15.89
CA GLU A 371 -19.59 13.47 14.88
C GLU A 371 -19.28 11.99 14.57
N HIS A 372 -19.27 11.13 15.60
CA HIS A 372 -19.02 9.70 15.46
C HIS A 372 -20.19 9.00 14.76
N SER A 373 -21.43 9.38 15.11
CA SER A 373 -22.65 8.93 14.43
C SER A 373 -22.59 9.22 12.92
N LEU A 374 -22.17 10.43 12.53
CA LEU A 374 -22.02 10.83 11.13
C LEU A 374 -20.86 10.14 10.41
N LEU A 375 -19.75 9.87 11.11
CA LEU A 375 -18.64 9.09 10.55
C LEU A 375 -19.09 7.66 10.20
N ILE A 376 -19.93 7.02 11.02
CA ILE A 376 -20.49 5.70 10.72
C ILE A 376 -21.32 5.75 9.43
N GLU A 377 -22.21 6.74 9.26
CA GLU A 377 -23.02 6.87 8.05
C GLU A 377 -22.18 7.14 6.79
N ALA A 378 -21.12 7.95 6.90
CA ALA A 378 -20.19 8.20 5.81
C ALA A 378 -19.37 6.94 5.45
N GLN A 379 -18.95 6.13 6.43
CA GLN A 379 -18.20 4.90 6.19
C GLN A 379 -19.09 3.73 5.74
N GLY A 380 -20.39 3.77 6.05
CA GLY A 380 -21.43 2.91 5.50
C GLY A 380 -21.94 3.32 4.10
N THR A 381 -21.31 4.32 3.46
CA THR A 381 -21.66 4.82 2.13
C THR A 381 -20.45 4.71 1.19
N ALA A 382 -20.65 4.04 0.05
CA ALA A 382 -19.64 3.79 -0.96
C ALA A 382 -19.97 4.53 -2.27
N VAL A 383 -18.93 4.89 -3.02
CA VAL A 383 -19.01 5.55 -4.33
C VAL A 383 -18.42 4.62 -5.38
N ASP A 384 -19.00 4.56 -6.59
CA ASP A 384 -18.48 3.76 -7.70
C ASP A 384 -17.20 4.38 -8.28
N LEU A 385 -16.06 4.03 -7.68
CA LEU A 385 -14.76 4.58 -8.06
C LEU A 385 -14.32 4.14 -9.46
N GLN A 386 -14.80 3.00 -9.97
CA GLN A 386 -14.45 2.55 -11.32
C GLN A 386 -15.07 3.47 -12.37
N SER A 387 -16.35 3.81 -12.20
CA SER A 387 -17.02 4.82 -13.05
C SER A 387 -16.32 6.19 -12.98
N ALA A 388 -15.78 6.57 -11.81
CA ALA A 388 -15.02 7.81 -11.68
C ALA A 388 -13.69 7.78 -12.46
N VAL A 389 -12.93 6.68 -12.39
CA VAL A 389 -11.70 6.47 -13.18
C VAL A 389 -11.99 6.55 -14.68
N ASP A 390 -13.04 5.88 -15.15
CA ASP A 390 -13.41 5.84 -16.57
C ASP A 390 -13.78 7.22 -17.12
N ILE A 391 -14.52 8.02 -16.33
CA ILE A 391 -14.89 9.40 -16.70
C ILE A 391 -13.68 10.34 -16.69
N ILE A 392 -12.76 10.18 -15.73
CA ILE A 392 -11.52 10.97 -15.70
C ILE A 392 -10.65 10.65 -16.91
N GLU A 393 -10.46 9.36 -17.23
CA GLU A 393 -9.75 8.92 -18.43
C GLU A 393 -10.37 9.52 -19.70
N GLN A 394 -11.70 9.51 -19.82
CA GLN A 394 -12.40 10.12 -20.96
C GLN A 394 -12.12 11.62 -21.06
N LEU A 395 -12.17 12.37 -19.95
CA LEU A 395 -11.92 13.82 -19.93
C LEU A 395 -10.45 14.21 -20.11
N ILE A 396 -9.51 13.32 -19.77
CA ILE A 396 -8.09 13.46 -20.11
C ILE A 396 -7.89 13.32 -21.61
N ASN A 397 -8.51 12.31 -22.21
CA ASN A 397 -8.35 11.97 -23.63
C ASN A 397 -9.15 12.85 -24.61
N ASP A 398 -10.26 13.46 -24.18
CA ASP A 398 -11.11 14.34 -25.01
C ASP A 398 -11.23 15.76 -24.44
N GLU A 399 -10.37 16.66 -24.93
CA GLU A 399 -10.41 18.09 -24.60
C GLU A 399 -11.68 18.80 -25.12
N GLY A 400 -12.24 18.37 -26.25
CA GLY A 400 -13.42 18.99 -26.83
C GLY A 400 -14.65 18.78 -25.94
N LEU A 401 -14.82 17.55 -25.44
CA LEU A 401 -15.82 17.20 -24.45
C LEU A 401 -15.63 17.98 -23.14
N ARG A 402 -14.38 18.04 -22.65
CA ARG A 402 -14.01 18.73 -21.40
C ARG A 402 -14.41 20.21 -21.43
N LEU A 403 -14.09 20.92 -22.51
CA LEU A 403 -14.44 22.34 -22.68
C LEU A 403 -15.95 22.55 -22.88
N ALA A 404 -16.62 21.70 -23.67
CA ALA A 404 -18.05 21.82 -23.92
C ALA A 404 -18.90 21.68 -22.64
N ILE A 405 -18.54 20.73 -21.76
CA ILE A 405 -19.21 20.53 -20.47
C ILE A 405 -18.95 21.71 -19.53
N GLY A 406 -17.73 22.26 -19.53
CA GLY A 406 -17.36 23.44 -18.73
C GLY A 406 -18.17 24.70 -19.07
N GLU A 407 -18.35 25.00 -20.36
CA GLU A 407 -19.18 26.13 -20.81
C GLU A 407 -20.68 25.92 -20.51
N ALA A 408 -21.18 24.70 -20.69
CA ALA A 408 -22.55 24.34 -20.33
C ALA A 408 -22.82 24.52 -18.83
N ALA A 409 -21.84 24.18 -17.99
CA ALA A 409 -21.85 24.42 -16.55
C ALA A 409 -21.91 25.91 -16.20
N LYS A 410 -21.02 26.73 -16.77
CA LYS A 410 -20.98 28.18 -16.50
C LYS A 410 -22.28 28.89 -16.88
N LYS A 411 -22.82 28.60 -18.06
CA LYS A 411 -24.07 29.19 -18.54
C LYS A 411 -25.22 28.98 -17.55
N ARG A 412 -25.33 27.77 -16.97
CA ARG A 412 -26.37 27.40 -16.00
C ARG A 412 -26.32 28.21 -14.71
N VAL A 413 -25.15 28.67 -14.28
CA VAL A 413 -24.98 29.48 -13.05
C VAL A 413 -25.49 30.91 -13.24
N MET A 414 -25.20 31.51 -14.41
CA MET A 414 -25.46 32.93 -14.68
C MET A 414 -26.95 33.29 -14.86
N GLU A 415 -27.81 32.31 -15.12
CA GLU A 415 -29.21 32.54 -15.51
C GLU A 415 -30.18 32.79 -14.32
N LEU A 416 -29.71 32.95 -13.07
CA LEU A 416 -30.57 32.75 -11.87
C LEU A 416 -30.59 33.76 -10.70
N PHE A 417 -29.55 34.54 -10.35
CA PHE A 417 -29.45 35.13 -8.97
C PHE A 417 -28.98 36.61 -8.85
N HIS A 418 -29.79 37.51 -8.23
CA HIS A 418 -29.38 38.84 -7.71
C HIS A 418 -30.46 39.54 -6.85
N TRP A 419 -30.12 40.42 -5.89
CA TRP A 419 -31.02 40.78 -4.76
C TRP A 419 -31.29 42.29 -4.34
N PRO A 420 -30.83 43.42 -4.96
CA PRO A 420 -30.94 44.79 -4.37
C PRO A 420 -32.30 45.50 -4.01
N ILE A 421 -33.49 44.88 -4.04
CA ILE A 421 -34.83 45.57 -4.06
C ILE A 421 -35.54 45.65 -2.66
N LEU A 422 -34.96 45.11 -1.59
CA LEU A 422 -35.75 44.22 -0.72
C LEU A 422 -35.95 44.60 0.78
N ILE A 423 -35.50 45.78 1.25
CA ILE A 423 -35.61 46.19 2.68
C ILE A 423 -36.83 47.07 3.03
N LYS A 424 -37.33 47.89 2.10
CA LYS A 424 -38.34 48.95 2.38
C LYS A 424 -39.71 48.43 2.84
N GLN A 425 -40.00 47.15 2.59
CA GLN A 425 -41.28 46.49 2.86
C GLN A 425 -41.45 46.05 4.34
N TYR A 426 -40.42 46.20 5.20
CA TYR A 426 -40.43 45.59 6.54
C TYR A 426 -41.26 46.31 7.60
N HIS A 427 -41.11 47.64 7.70
CA HIS A 427 -41.71 48.37 8.83
C HIS A 427 -43.25 48.39 8.79
N THR A 428 -43.85 48.46 7.60
CA THR A 428 -45.31 48.40 7.40
C THR A 428 -45.95 47.10 7.92
N ILE A 429 -45.18 46.01 8.01
CA ILE A 429 -45.67 44.73 8.51
C ILE A 429 -45.89 44.77 10.03
N ILE A 430 -44.98 45.38 10.79
CA ILE A 430 -44.96 45.30 12.26
C ILE A 430 -46.14 46.06 12.89
N ASP A 431 -46.41 47.29 12.47
CA ASP A 431 -47.51 48.09 13.03
C ASP A 431 -48.90 47.46 12.79
N SER A 432 -49.04 46.59 11.77
CA SER A 432 -50.27 45.85 11.48
C SER A 432 -50.54 44.67 12.43
N LEU A 433 -49.50 44.14 13.09
CA LEU A 433 -49.60 42.96 13.95
C LEU A 433 -50.02 43.31 15.38
N SER A 434 -49.53 44.43 15.92
CA SER A 434 -49.79 44.87 17.30
C SER A 434 -51.25 45.25 17.60
N GLN A 435 -52.10 45.40 16.58
CA GLN A 435 -53.54 45.74 16.74
C GLN A 435 -54.42 44.49 16.98
N SER A 436 -53.87 43.28 16.87
CA SER A 436 -54.60 42.02 17.09
C SER A 436 -54.36 41.47 18.50
N GLY A 437 -55.31 41.66 19.42
CA GLY A 437 -55.13 41.42 20.86
C GLY A 437 -54.87 39.97 21.30
N HIS A 438 -54.35 39.82 22.52
CA HIS A 438 -53.78 38.57 23.05
C HIS A 438 -54.66 37.85 24.09
N HIS A 439 -54.76 36.51 23.99
CA HIS A 439 -55.19 35.61 25.07
C HIS A 439 -54.41 34.28 24.96
N LEU A 440 -54.02 33.68 26.09
CA LEU A 440 -53.28 32.42 26.18
C LEU A 440 -53.95 31.48 27.20
N SER A 441 -53.92 30.16 26.94
CA SER A 441 -54.39 29.11 27.85
C SER A 441 -53.28 28.11 28.19
N SER A 442 -53.35 27.53 29.39
CA SER A 442 -52.35 26.62 29.96
C SER A 442 -52.78 25.14 29.87
N ALA A 443 -51.92 24.28 29.31
CA ALA A 443 -52.05 22.81 29.32
C ALA A 443 -50.67 22.16 29.09
N ASP A 444 -50.51 20.92 29.59
CA ASP A 444 -49.24 20.21 29.84
C ASP A 444 -48.69 19.39 28.64
N GLY A 445 -47.42 18.92 28.70
CA GLY A 445 -46.69 18.36 27.53
C GLY A 445 -45.97 16.99 27.71
N VAL A 446 -45.61 16.36 26.58
CA VAL A 446 -44.87 15.07 26.40
C VAL A 446 -44.15 15.05 25.01
N CYS A 447 -43.08 14.26 24.78
CA CYS A 447 -42.28 14.22 23.51
C CYS A 447 -41.65 12.84 23.15
N GLY A 448 -41.32 12.57 21.87
CA GLY A 448 -40.55 11.39 21.33
C GLY A 448 -40.32 11.40 19.78
N GLY A 449 -39.21 10.85 19.24
CA GLY A 449 -38.65 11.21 17.88
C GLY A 449 -38.29 10.13 16.81
N LEU A 450 -37.70 10.58 15.67
CA LEU A 450 -37.63 9.92 14.32
C LEU A 450 -36.35 9.09 13.99
N SER A 451 -36.34 8.36 12.85
CA SER A 451 -35.26 7.49 12.30
C SER A 451 -34.48 8.14 11.14
N PHE A 452 -33.20 7.75 10.94
CA PHE A 452 -32.28 8.35 9.95
C PHE A 452 -32.42 7.70 8.57
N GLN A 453 -32.35 6.36 8.48
CA GLN A 453 -32.63 5.58 7.26
C GLN A 453 -33.96 5.99 6.61
N GLN A 454 -35.00 6.16 7.42
CA GLN A 454 -36.33 6.57 6.93
C GLN A 454 -36.33 7.96 6.27
N ALA A 455 -35.48 8.88 6.73
CA ALA A 455 -35.35 10.23 6.18
C ALA A 455 -34.47 10.23 4.90
N PHE A 456 -33.33 9.53 4.92
CA PHE A 456 -32.27 9.70 3.92
C PHE A 456 -32.19 8.59 2.85
N LYS A 457 -33.04 7.56 2.87
CA LYS A 457 -33.08 6.45 1.88
C LYS A 457 -33.16 6.83 0.38
N HIS A 458 -33.35 8.11 0.04
CA HIS A 458 -33.44 8.62 -1.32
C HIS A 458 -32.14 9.31 -1.80
N TYR A 459 -31.16 9.49 -0.91
CA TYR A 459 -29.84 10.03 -1.21
C TYR A 459 -28.99 9.04 -2.01
N PRO A 460 -28.79 7.77 -1.60
CA PRO A 460 -28.04 6.80 -2.41
C PRO A 460 -28.67 6.57 -3.80
N SER A 461 -27.83 6.16 -4.76
CA SER A 461 -28.30 5.62 -6.04
C SER A 461 -28.89 4.22 -5.88
N HIS A 462 -28.36 3.42 -4.94
CA HIS A 462 -28.83 2.07 -4.60
C HIS A 462 -28.64 1.76 -3.09
N ILE A 463 -29.53 0.96 -2.52
CA ILE A 463 -29.40 0.42 -1.15
C ILE A 463 -29.14 -1.08 -1.30
N LEU A 464 -28.12 -1.61 -0.62
CA LEU A 464 -27.70 -3.00 -0.78
C LEU A 464 -28.82 -4.00 -0.42
N GLU A 465 -29.30 -4.75 -1.41
CA GLU A 465 -30.36 -5.74 -1.29
C GLU A 465 -29.82 -7.18 -1.18
N ASP A 466 -30.64 -8.09 -0.66
CA ASP A 466 -30.30 -9.52 -0.50
C ASP A 466 -29.95 -10.24 -1.81
N ASN A 467 -30.44 -9.77 -2.95
CA ASN A 467 -30.19 -10.38 -4.26
C ASN A 467 -28.93 -9.83 -4.95
N ASP A 468 -28.33 -8.75 -4.42
CA ASP A 468 -27.13 -8.15 -5.01
C ASP A 468 -25.93 -9.08 -4.90
N TYR A 469 -25.02 -9.02 -5.87
CA TYR A 469 -23.80 -9.80 -5.88
C TYR A 469 -22.58 -8.96 -5.50
N LEU A 470 -21.76 -9.51 -4.60
CA LEU A 470 -20.46 -8.96 -4.23
C LEU A 470 -19.36 -9.89 -4.70
N GLU A 471 -18.40 -9.33 -5.45
CA GLU A 471 -17.18 -10.03 -5.87
C GLU A 471 -15.93 -9.32 -5.34
N THR A 472 -15.01 -10.10 -4.77
CA THR A 472 -13.70 -9.62 -4.34
C THR A 472 -12.91 -9.04 -5.50
N THR A 473 -12.37 -7.83 -5.33
CA THR A 473 -11.56 -7.14 -6.35
C THR A 473 -10.12 -7.66 -6.39
N ASP A 474 -9.31 -7.17 -7.35
CA ASP A 474 -7.87 -7.44 -7.35
C ASP A 474 -7.15 -6.77 -6.15
N ARG A 475 -7.69 -5.65 -5.62
CA ARG A 475 -7.19 -4.99 -4.41
C ARG A 475 -7.54 -5.75 -3.13
N GLY A 476 -8.77 -6.27 -3.01
CA GLY A 476 -9.19 -7.08 -1.87
C GLY A 476 -8.27 -8.27 -1.65
N VAL A 477 -7.82 -8.92 -2.74
CA VAL A 477 -6.82 -9.99 -2.66
C VAL A 477 -5.43 -9.48 -2.23
N ARG A 478 -5.00 -8.28 -2.64
CA ARG A 478 -3.73 -7.70 -2.16
C ARG A 478 -3.78 -7.41 -0.66
N VAL A 479 -4.88 -6.85 -0.15
CA VAL A 479 -5.07 -6.60 1.29
C VAL A 479 -5.10 -7.91 2.08
N LEU A 480 -5.84 -8.93 1.62
CA LEU A 480 -5.87 -10.26 2.26
C LEU A 480 -4.49 -10.94 2.30
N LEU A 481 -3.67 -10.77 1.26
CA LEU A 481 -2.34 -11.36 1.17
C LEU A 481 -1.22 -10.49 1.77
N MET A 482 -1.58 -9.36 2.41
CA MET A 482 -0.63 -8.37 2.95
C MET A 482 0.35 -7.82 1.89
N ASP A 483 -0.09 -7.73 0.64
CA ASP A 483 0.62 -7.08 -0.46
C ASP A 483 0.38 -5.55 -0.47
N GLU A 484 -0.69 -5.12 0.20
CA GLU A 484 -1.14 -3.74 0.37
C GLU A 484 -1.85 -3.60 1.72
N LYS A 485 -1.85 -2.40 2.33
CA LYS A 485 -2.50 -2.16 3.63
C LYS A 485 -3.98 -1.78 3.46
N GLY A 486 -4.86 -2.39 4.24
CA GLY A 486 -6.23 -1.89 4.43
C GLY A 486 -6.25 -0.63 5.30
N PHE A 487 -7.31 0.19 5.18
CA PHE A 487 -7.48 1.40 5.99
C PHE A 487 -8.89 1.50 6.59
N HIS A 488 -8.96 1.86 7.86
CA HIS A 488 -10.16 2.27 8.57
C HIS A 488 -9.77 3.30 9.64
N PHE A 489 -10.69 4.20 10.01
CA PHE A 489 -10.45 5.20 11.04
C PHE A 489 -10.41 4.57 12.45
N GLN A 490 -9.55 5.06 13.33
CA GLN A 490 -9.39 4.50 14.67
C GLN A 490 -10.70 4.50 15.48
N LYS A 491 -11.52 5.56 15.33
CA LYS A 491 -12.84 5.70 16.00
C LYS A 491 -13.76 4.49 15.75
N ILE A 492 -13.76 3.94 14.53
CA ILE A 492 -14.63 2.81 14.13
C ILE A 492 -13.93 1.45 14.13
N HIS A 493 -12.67 1.35 14.57
CA HIS A 493 -11.90 0.09 14.58
C HIS A 493 -12.65 -1.06 15.28
N HIS A 494 -13.35 -0.74 16.38
CA HIS A 494 -14.15 -1.67 17.17
C HIS A 494 -15.34 -2.32 16.44
N LEU A 495 -15.71 -1.84 15.25
CA LEU A 495 -16.79 -2.42 14.43
C LEU A 495 -16.29 -3.57 13.54
N PHE A 496 -14.98 -3.77 13.42
CA PHE A 496 -14.36 -4.75 12.53
C PHE A 496 -13.77 -5.95 13.29
N GLU A 497 -14.04 -7.15 12.75
CA GLU A 497 -13.35 -8.38 13.13
C GLU A 497 -12.43 -8.79 11.97
N GLU A 498 -11.13 -8.93 12.22
CA GLU A 498 -10.14 -9.17 11.15
C GLU A 498 -10.42 -10.48 10.40
N ASP A 499 -10.83 -11.52 11.12
CA ASP A 499 -11.22 -12.81 10.54
C ASP A 499 -12.50 -12.72 9.70
N VAL A 500 -13.46 -11.86 10.07
CA VAL A 500 -14.67 -11.65 9.25
C VAL A 500 -14.30 -10.96 7.94
N VAL A 501 -13.47 -9.92 7.98
CA VAL A 501 -12.99 -9.25 6.75
C VAL A 501 -12.19 -10.21 5.87
N LYS A 502 -11.22 -10.95 6.43
CA LYS A 502 -10.44 -11.97 5.68
C LYS A 502 -11.35 -13.02 5.04
N ASN A 503 -12.27 -13.58 5.80
CA ASN A 503 -13.18 -14.60 5.29
C ASN A 503 -14.13 -14.03 4.22
N LEU A 504 -14.67 -12.81 4.39
CA LEU A 504 -15.48 -12.15 3.36
C LEU A 504 -14.72 -11.98 2.04
N VAL A 505 -13.45 -11.56 2.08
CA VAL A 505 -12.60 -11.51 0.88
C VAL A 505 -12.47 -12.90 0.26
N ILE A 506 -12.27 -13.97 1.05
CA ILE A 506 -12.12 -15.35 0.55
C ILE A 506 -13.44 -15.89 -0.05
N PHE A 507 -14.57 -15.71 0.62
CA PHE A 507 -15.86 -16.22 0.17
C PHE A 507 -16.36 -15.48 -1.09
N CYS A 508 -16.18 -14.15 -1.15
CA CYS A 508 -16.56 -13.35 -2.32
C CYS A 508 -15.61 -13.51 -3.52
N LEU A 509 -14.52 -14.30 -3.42
CA LEU A 509 -13.65 -14.65 -4.57
C LEU A 509 -14.39 -15.34 -5.72
N LYS A 510 -15.54 -15.98 -5.46
CA LYS A 510 -16.36 -16.65 -6.48
C LYS A 510 -17.57 -15.81 -6.94
N GLY A 511 -17.79 -14.64 -6.32
CA GLY A 511 -19.04 -13.87 -6.39
C GLY A 511 -20.15 -14.55 -5.58
N LEU A 512 -20.68 -13.88 -4.56
CA LEU A 512 -21.78 -14.39 -3.73
C LEU A 512 -22.91 -13.36 -3.62
N SER A 513 -24.14 -13.84 -3.41
CA SER A 513 -25.25 -12.93 -3.11
C SER A 513 -25.16 -12.45 -1.66
N VAL A 514 -25.66 -11.24 -1.39
CA VAL A 514 -25.74 -10.68 -0.03
C VAL A 514 -26.55 -11.60 0.89
N ARG A 515 -27.59 -12.29 0.39
CA ARG A 515 -28.33 -13.32 1.14
C ARG A 515 -27.43 -14.48 1.57
N ASP A 516 -26.64 -15.04 0.66
CA ASP A 516 -25.75 -16.16 0.97
C ASP A 516 -24.69 -15.75 2.01
N ILE A 517 -24.15 -14.53 1.88
CA ILE A 517 -23.21 -13.94 2.84
C ILE A 517 -23.86 -13.80 4.22
N LYS A 518 -25.08 -13.24 4.31
CA LYS A 518 -25.84 -13.12 5.57
C LYS A 518 -26.16 -14.48 6.22
N GLN A 519 -26.32 -15.55 5.43
CA GLN A 519 -26.48 -16.90 5.97
C GLN A 519 -25.18 -17.49 6.55
N ILE A 520 -24.04 -17.25 5.88
CA ILE A 520 -22.72 -17.72 6.32
C ILE A 520 -22.26 -16.97 7.60
N PHE A 521 -22.48 -15.65 7.66
CA PHE A 521 -22.03 -14.77 8.74
C PHE A 521 -23.17 -14.29 9.66
N CYS A 522 -24.16 -15.15 9.89
CA CYS A 522 -25.42 -14.80 10.56
C CYS A 522 -25.29 -14.33 12.03
N SER A 523 -24.12 -14.52 12.65
CA SER A 523 -23.81 -14.08 14.01
C SER A 523 -23.26 -12.65 14.10
N ASN A 524 -22.86 -12.02 12.99
CA ASN A 524 -22.23 -10.69 13.01
C ASN A 524 -23.25 -9.57 12.72
N ASN A 525 -23.57 -8.78 13.76
CA ASN A 525 -24.55 -7.69 13.67
C ASN A 525 -24.08 -6.47 12.84
N ASN A 526 -22.77 -6.36 12.57
CA ASN A 526 -22.17 -5.26 11.82
C ASN A 526 -21.95 -5.61 10.33
N LEU A 527 -22.33 -6.82 9.92
CA LEU A 527 -22.00 -7.39 8.61
C LEU A 527 -22.28 -6.46 7.44
N THR A 528 -23.46 -5.83 7.38
CA THR A 528 -23.83 -4.98 6.22
C THR A 528 -23.03 -3.67 6.18
N PHE A 529 -22.69 -3.11 7.34
CA PHE A 529 -21.74 -1.98 7.43
C PHE A 529 -20.34 -2.39 6.93
N ILE A 530 -19.85 -3.56 7.35
CA ILE A 530 -18.55 -4.10 6.89
C ILE A 530 -18.55 -4.29 5.36
N LEU A 531 -19.62 -4.84 4.77
CA LEU A 531 -19.72 -5.02 3.30
C LEU A 531 -19.67 -3.67 2.56
N LEU A 532 -20.33 -2.63 3.07
CA LEU A 532 -20.31 -1.29 2.49
C LEU A 532 -18.94 -0.62 2.61
N TRP A 533 -18.30 -0.71 3.79
CA TRP A 533 -16.92 -0.28 3.98
C TRP A 533 -15.97 -1.02 3.01
N MET A 534 -16.13 -2.34 2.84
CA MET A 534 -15.33 -3.11 1.87
C MET A 534 -15.57 -2.65 0.43
N CYS A 535 -16.78 -2.21 0.06
CA CYS A 535 -17.04 -1.63 -1.27
C CYS A 535 -16.39 -0.24 -1.40
N LYS A 536 -16.50 0.61 -0.38
CA LYS A 536 -15.92 1.97 -0.34
C LYS A 536 -14.42 1.98 -0.59
N TYR A 537 -13.70 1.04 0.02
CA TYR A 537 -12.25 0.89 -0.14
C TYR A 537 -11.84 -0.10 -1.25
N GLN A 538 -12.76 -0.47 -2.15
CA GLN A 538 -12.54 -1.42 -3.25
C GLN A 538 -11.95 -2.78 -2.80
N LEU A 539 -12.27 -3.30 -1.62
CA LEU A 539 -12.00 -4.70 -1.28
C LEU A 539 -13.01 -5.63 -1.96
N LEU A 540 -14.27 -5.19 -2.04
CA LEU A 540 -15.34 -5.81 -2.80
C LEU A 540 -15.82 -4.86 -3.92
N SER A 541 -16.43 -5.44 -4.93
CA SER A 541 -17.14 -4.77 -6.02
C SER A 541 -18.58 -5.28 -6.07
N TYR A 542 -19.51 -4.39 -6.40
CA TYR A 542 -20.95 -4.64 -6.44
C TYR A 542 -21.45 -4.83 -7.88
N SER A 543 -22.37 -5.77 -8.07
CA SER A 543 -23.05 -6.04 -9.35
C SER A 543 -24.49 -6.51 -9.10
N ASN A 544 -25.42 -6.07 -9.95
CA ASN A 544 -26.79 -6.60 -10.00
C ASN A 544 -26.85 -8.00 -10.62
N ASP A 545 -25.90 -8.34 -11.50
CA ASP A 545 -25.83 -9.62 -12.18
C ASP A 545 -24.78 -10.53 -11.55
N LYS A 546 -25.07 -11.84 -11.51
CA LYS A 546 -24.10 -12.85 -11.09
C LYS A 546 -22.89 -12.84 -12.05
N PRO A 547 -21.65 -12.70 -11.55
CA PRO A 547 -20.49 -12.52 -12.42
C PRO A 547 -20.26 -13.71 -13.36
N CYS A 548 -20.29 -13.43 -14.67
CA CYS A 548 -20.04 -14.42 -15.71
C CYS A 548 -18.55 -14.77 -15.80
N ARG A 549 -18.23 -16.05 -15.59
CA ARG A 549 -16.85 -16.55 -15.60
C ARG A 549 -16.53 -17.32 -16.87
N ASN A 550 -15.61 -16.76 -17.65
CA ASN A 550 -14.90 -17.52 -18.68
C ASN A 550 -13.93 -18.49 -17.98
N THR A 551 -14.33 -19.76 -17.85
CA THR A 551 -13.43 -20.84 -17.46
C THR A 551 -12.25 -20.92 -18.43
N ILE A 552 -11.04 -21.06 -17.89
CA ILE A 552 -9.85 -21.23 -18.73
C ILE A 552 -10.00 -22.57 -19.46
N LYS A 553 -10.20 -22.52 -20.78
CA LYS A 553 -10.12 -23.70 -21.66
C LYS A 553 -8.68 -24.22 -21.69
N GLN A 554 -8.29 -24.99 -20.67
CA GLN A 554 -7.04 -25.73 -20.68
C GLN A 554 -7.23 -27.08 -21.36
N SER A 555 -6.19 -27.54 -22.07
CA SER A 555 -6.11 -28.95 -22.48
C SER A 555 -6.10 -29.82 -21.22
N THR A 556 -7.07 -30.72 -21.06
CA THR A 556 -7.05 -31.83 -20.09
C THR A 556 -6.06 -32.91 -20.54
N TRP A 557 -4.84 -32.49 -20.86
CA TRP A 557 -3.77 -33.40 -21.26
C TRP A 557 -3.26 -34.13 -20.03
N TRP A 558 -3.62 -35.39 -19.95
CA TRP A 558 -3.28 -36.33 -18.91
C TRP A 558 -1.92 -36.98 -19.17
N PHE A 559 -1.16 -37.27 -18.13
CA PHE A 559 -0.02 -38.18 -18.23
C PHE A 559 -0.58 -39.59 -18.47
N GLN A 560 -0.31 -40.19 -19.64
CA GLN A 560 -0.74 -41.55 -19.93
C GLN A 560 -0.29 -42.50 -18.82
N ASP A 561 -1.11 -43.48 -18.45
CA ASP A 561 -0.78 -44.50 -17.44
C ASP A 561 0.49 -45.27 -17.84
N ASN A 562 1.60 -44.84 -17.26
CA ASN A 562 2.91 -45.45 -17.43
C ASN A 562 3.35 -45.96 -16.05
N PRO A 563 3.41 -47.29 -15.83
CA PRO A 563 3.86 -47.81 -14.56
C PRO A 563 5.36 -47.52 -14.38
N VAL A 564 5.73 -47.00 -13.21
CA VAL A 564 7.14 -46.78 -12.85
C VAL A 564 7.93 -48.08 -13.00
N SER A 565 9.00 -48.06 -13.79
CA SER A 565 9.77 -49.28 -14.14
C SER A 565 11.00 -49.47 -13.26
N ASN A 566 11.67 -48.37 -12.91
CA ASN A 566 12.88 -48.36 -12.09
C ASN A 566 12.59 -48.72 -10.61
N GLN A 567 13.43 -49.62 -10.06
CA GLN A 567 13.25 -50.15 -8.71
C GLN A 567 13.57 -49.16 -7.58
N GLN A 568 14.48 -48.20 -7.79
CA GLN A 568 14.73 -47.12 -6.83
C GLN A 568 13.53 -46.16 -6.77
N LEU A 569 12.95 -45.76 -7.91
CA LEU A 569 11.73 -44.94 -7.94
C LEU A 569 10.57 -45.64 -7.23
N ARG A 570 10.41 -46.97 -7.41
CA ARG A 570 9.45 -47.78 -6.65
C ARG A 570 9.73 -47.85 -5.15
N ASN A 571 10.98 -47.69 -4.72
CA ASN A 571 11.32 -47.65 -3.30
C ASN A 571 11.05 -46.26 -2.71
N ILE A 572 11.42 -45.18 -3.41
CA ILE A 572 11.06 -43.80 -3.05
C ILE A 572 9.54 -43.65 -2.93
N LEU A 573 8.76 -44.23 -3.86
CA LEU A 573 7.30 -44.25 -3.78
C LEU A 573 6.71 -45.02 -2.57
N LYS A 574 7.49 -45.87 -1.88
CA LYS A 574 7.08 -46.50 -0.61
C LYS A 574 7.45 -45.67 0.62
N GLU A 575 8.36 -44.69 0.47
CA GLU A 575 8.67 -43.69 1.51
C GLU A 575 7.54 -42.64 1.60
N ILE A 576 6.73 -42.50 0.54
CA ILE A 576 5.56 -41.60 0.46
C ILE A 576 4.32 -42.30 1.02
N GLU A 577 3.38 -41.51 1.57
CA GLU A 577 2.09 -42.00 2.08
C GLU A 577 1.33 -42.86 1.04
N PRO A 578 0.81 -44.05 1.44
CA PRO A 578 0.19 -45.02 0.53
C PRO A 578 -0.95 -44.47 -0.32
N GLN A 579 -1.68 -43.46 0.17
CA GLN A 579 -2.80 -42.83 -0.54
C GLN A 579 -2.35 -41.86 -1.65
N ARG A 580 -1.13 -41.28 -1.56
CA ARG A 580 -0.58 -40.38 -2.62
C ARG A 580 0.27 -41.11 -3.65
N ALA A 581 0.92 -42.21 -3.24
CA ALA A 581 1.81 -42.96 -4.12
C ALA A 581 1.19 -43.37 -5.49
N PRO A 582 -0.10 -43.78 -5.62
CA PRO A 582 -0.71 -44.10 -6.91
C PRO A 582 -0.75 -42.90 -7.88
N TYR A 583 -1.10 -41.73 -7.35
CA TYR A 583 -1.21 -40.49 -8.11
C TYR A 583 0.16 -39.99 -8.60
N LEU A 584 1.18 -40.03 -7.72
CA LEU A 584 2.54 -39.67 -8.09
C LEU A 584 3.16 -40.67 -9.06
N SER A 585 2.85 -41.96 -8.92
CA SER A 585 3.33 -43.01 -9.83
C SER A 585 3.03 -42.71 -11.29
N GLN A 586 1.84 -42.16 -11.61
CA GLN A 586 1.49 -41.76 -12.99
C GLN A 586 2.37 -40.60 -13.51
N VAL A 587 2.60 -39.57 -12.68
CA VAL A 587 3.45 -38.42 -13.04
C VAL A 587 4.91 -38.86 -13.19
N ILE A 588 5.41 -39.64 -12.23
CA ILE A 588 6.79 -40.12 -12.17
C ILE A 588 7.07 -41.09 -13.31
N GLY A 589 6.17 -42.05 -13.60
CA GLY A 589 6.32 -42.98 -14.71
C GLY A 589 6.34 -42.28 -16.07
N TRP A 590 5.61 -41.17 -16.22
CA TRP A 590 5.73 -40.33 -17.42
C TRP A 590 7.08 -39.58 -17.47
N ILE A 591 7.54 -38.99 -16.36
CA ILE A 591 8.86 -38.31 -16.29
C ILE A 591 9.98 -39.32 -16.57
N GLU A 592 9.92 -40.51 -15.97
CA GLU A 592 10.82 -41.65 -16.23
C GLU A 592 10.82 -41.98 -17.71
N MET A 593 9.67 -42.26 -18.34
CA MET A 593 9.58 -42.53 -19.78
C MET A 593 10.20 -41.41 -20.63
N GLN A 594 9.97 -40.13 -20.28
CA GLN A 594 10.58 -39.02 -20.99
C GLN A 594 12.11 -39.06 -20.90
N VAL A 595 12.66 -39.26 -19.71
CA VAL A 595 14.08 -39.04 -19.42
C VAL A 595 14.94 -40.30 -19.64
N SER A 596 14.41 -41.50 -19.39
CA SER A 596 15.11 -42.78 -19.58
C SER A 596 15.66 -42.95 -20.99
N SER A 597 14.94 -42.50 -22.02
CA SER A 597 15.45 -42.53 -23.40
C SER A 597 16.76 -41.74 -23.61
N ALA A 598 16.97 -40.66 -22.86
CA ALA A 598 18.20 -39.87 -22.91
C ALA A 598 19.29 -40.46 -22.00
N ILE A 599 18.93 -40.97 -20.82
CA ILE A 599 19.89 -41.62 -19.91
C ILE A 599 20.45 -42.89 -20.54
N SER A 600 19.59 -43.77 -21.10
CA SER A 600 20.02 -44.98 -21.82
C SER A 600 20.76 -44.71 -23.13
N SER A 601 20.77 -43.47 -23.63
CA SER A 601 21.60 -43.07 -24.78
C SER A 601 23.02 -42.62 -24.39
N VAL A 602 23.33 -42.60 -23.08
CA VAL A 602 24.62 -42.22 -22.52
C VAL A 602 25.21 -43.44 -21.81
N GLU A 603 26.24 -44.06 -22.40
CA GLU A 603 26.92 -45.25 -21.83
C GLU A 603 27.55 -45.00 -20.44
N LEU A 604 27.67 -43.73 -20.05
CA LEU A 604 28.32 -43.25 -18.82
C LEU A 604 27.37 -43.13 -17.61
N LEU A 605 26.08 -43.43 -17.81
CA LEU A 605 25.03 -43.33 -16.80
C LEU A 605 24.26 -44.64 -16.69
N GLU A 606 24.39 -45.33 -15.55
CA GLU A 606 23.56 -46.51 -15.30
C GLU A 606 22.08 -46.12 -15.15
N GLY A 607 21.18 -46.96 -15.65
CA GLY A 607 19.73 -46.79 -15.52
C GLY A 607 19.23 -46.78 -14.06
N ALA A 608 20.08 -47.15 -13.09
CA ALA A 608 19.83 -46.97 -11.66
C ALA A 608 19.70 -45.48 -11.27
N LEU A 609 20.54 -44.60 -11.83
CA LEU A 609 20.69 -43.19 -11.44
C LEU A 609 19.42 -42.34 -11.61
N VAL A 610 18.43 -42.82 -12.36
CA VAL A 610 17.12 -42.16 -12.51
C VAL A 610 16.46 -41.92 -11.14
N GLY A 611 16.68 -42.82 -10.17
CA GLY A 611 16.19 -42.67 -8.80
C GLY A 611 16.78 -41.43 -8.11
N SER A 612 18.11 -41.35 -8.00
CA SER A 612 18.81 -40.21 -7.40
C SER A 612 18.45 -38.87 -8.08
N LEU A 613 18.37 -38.85 -9.42
CA LEU A 613 18.04 -37.65 -10.20
C LEU A 613 16.62 -37.12 -9.96
N LEU A 614 15.64 -38.00 -9.74
CA LEU A 614 14.25 -37.60 -9.56
C LEU A 614 13.85 -37.42 -8.10
N ARG A 615 14.61 -37.92 -7.11
CA ARG A 615 14.21 -37.93 -5.70
C ARG A 615 13.76 -36.57 -5.17
N SER A 616 14.54 -35.51 -5.37
CA SER A 616 14.19 -34.14 -4.91
C SER A 616 12.93 -33.60 -5.59
N HIS A 617 12.75 -33.90 -6.87
CA HIS A 617 11.57 -33.50 -7.63
C HIS A 617 10.33 -34.27 -7.19
N ILE A 618 10.46 -35.54 -6.83
CA ILE A 618 9.37 -36.38 -6.32
C ILE A 618 8.82 -35.81 -5.01
N VAL A 619 9.70 -35.42 -4.07
CA VAL A 619 9.30 -34.74 -2.83
C VAL A 619 8.53 -33.45 -3.15
N LEU A 620 9.07 -32.61 -4.05
CA LEU A 620 8.40 -31.37 -4.46
C LEU A 620 7.04 -31.61 -5.15
N PHE A 621 6.89 -32.68 -5.93
CA PHE A 621 5.59 -33.07 -6.50
C PHE A 621 4.62 -33.59 -5.42
N ASP A 622 5.12 -34.30 -4.40
CA ASP A 622 4.29 -34.76 -3.28
C ASP A 622 3.74 -33.58 -2.47
N GLU A 623 4.58 -32.60 -2.12
CA GLU A 623 4.16 -31.37 -1.44
C GLU A 623 3.05 -30.64 -2.22
N LYS A 624 3.22 -30.48 -3.54
CA LYS A 624 2.19 -29.82 -4.38
C LYS A 624 0.93 -30.67 -4.50
N LEU A 625 1.03 -32.00 -4.49
CA LEU A 625 -0.15 -32.88 -4.51
C LEU A 625 -0.90 -32.84 -3.17
N GLN A 626 -0.19 -32.95 -2.04
CA GLN A 626 -0.72 -32.86 -0.69
C GLN A 626 -1.50 -31.55 -0.50
N GLN A 627 -0.96 -30.43 -1.00
CA GLN A 627 -1.64 -29.12 -1.03
C GLN A 627 -3.00 -29.16 -1.77
N ALA A 628 -3.05 -29.77 -2.96
CA ALA A 628 -4.30 -29.87 -3.73
C ALA A 628 -5.33 -30.78 -3.06
N ILE A 629 -4.89 -31.87 -2.43
CA ILE A 629 -5.74 -32.77 -1.63
C ILE A 629 -6.28 -32.04 -0.40
N ALA A 630 -5.44 -31.29 0.32
CA ALA A 630 -5.85 -30.48 1.47
C ALA A 630 -6.88 -29.41 1.10
N TRP A 631 -6.72 -28.71 -0.04
CA TRP A 631 -7.74 -27.79 -0.53
C TRP A 631 -9.07 -28.49 -0.85
N PHE A 632 -9.04 -29.70 -1.40
CA PHE A 632 -10.25 -30.47 -1.71
C PHE A 632 -11.00 -30.88 -0.43
N GLY A 633 -10.28 -31.36 0.58
CA GLY A 633 -10.87 -31.62 1.90
C GLY A 633 -11.50 -30.39 2.52
N GLN A 634 -10.78 -29.27 2.50
CA GLN A 634 -11.26 -27.99 3.02
C GLN A 634 -12.52 -27.48 2.29
N GLU A 635 -12.61 -27.63 0.96
CA GLU A 635 -13.83 -27.27 0.20
C GLU A 635 -15.03 -28.18 0.50
N ARG A 636 -14.82 -29.36 1.10
CA ARG A 636 -15.87 -30.32 1.48
C ARG A 636 -16.13 -30.40 2.98
N GLY A 637 -15.44 -29.63 3.81
CA GLY A 637 -15.53 -29.73 5.27
C GLY A 637 -14.99 -31.07 5.82
N LEU A 638 -14.11 -31.74 5.07
CA LEU A 638 -13.46 -32.99 5.45
C LEU A 638 -12.10 -32.69 6.07
N ALA A 639 -11.85 -33.26 7.25
CA ALA A 639 -10.58 -33.12 7.98
C ALA A 639 -9.75 -34.42 8.00
N ASP A 640 -10.39 -35.58 7.86
CA ASP A 640 -9.74 -36.88 7.84
C ASP A 640 -9.17 -37.18 6.44
N TYR A 641 -7.88 -37.48 6.38
CA TYR A 641 -7.16 -37.63 5.13
C TYR A 641 -7.60 -38.82 4.29
N ASP A 642 -7.95 -39.96 4.91
CA ASP A 642 -8.46 -41.14 4.20
C ASP A 642 -9.84 -40.87 3.61
N ILE A 643 -10.69 -40.14 4.34
CA ILE A 643 -12.01 -39.73 3.84
C ILE A 643 -11.87 -38.76 2.67
N ILE A 644 -10.92 -37.82 2.72
CA ILE A 644 -10.64 -36.88 1.62
C ILE A 644 -10.25 -37.63 0.34
N VAL A 645 -9.32 -38.60 0.42
CA VAL A 645 -8.88 -39.36 -0.75
C VAL A 645 -9.98 -40.29 -1.28
N ALA A 646 -10.75 -40.95 -0.40
CA ALA A 646 -11.90 -41.76 -0.81
C ALA A 646 -12.97 -40.93 -1.54
N GLU A 647 -13.19 -39.67 -1.13
CA GLU A 647 -14.08 -38.73 -1.80
C GLU A 647 -13.55 -38.29 -3.17
N ILE A 648 -12.23 -38.05 -3.31
CA ILE A 648 -11.60 -37.76 -4.62
C ILE A 648 -11.83 -38.92 -5.59
N GLU A 649 -11.61 -40.17 -5.15
CA GLU A 649 -11.88 -41.37 -5.96
C GLU A 649 -13.36 -41.46 -6.35
N ARG A 650 -14.28 -41.19 -5.41
CA ARG A 650 -15.74 -41.19 -5.67
C ARG A 650 -16.16 -40.18 -6.75
N GLU A 651 -15.44 -39.07 -6.90
CA GLU A 651 -15.71 -38.05 -7.93
C GLU A 651 -14.98 -38.27 -9.28
N GLY A 652 -14.29 -39.40 -9.42
CA GLY A 652 -13.57 -39.80 -10.63
C GLY A 652 -12.05 -39.68 -10.52
N GLY A 653 -11.50 -39.77 -9.31
CA GLY A 653 -10.07 -39.82 -9.01
C GLY A 653 -9.32 -38.51 -9.27
N PHE A 654 -7.99 -38.57 -9.35
CA PHE A 654 -7.13 -37.39 -9.53
C PHE A 654 -7.55 -36.44 -10.65
N PRO A 655 -8.13 -36.84 -11.82
CA PRO A 655 -8.66 -35.90 -12.81
C PRO A 655 -9.67 -34.86 -12.28
N VAL A 656 -10.22 -35.03 -11.08
CA VAL A 656 -10.94 -34.00 -10.31
C VAL A 656 -10.03 -32.79 -9.96
N LEU A 657 -8.81 -33.02 -9.48
CA LEU A 657 -7.93 -31.96 -8.96
C LEU A 657 -7.52 -30.94 -10.06
N PRO A 658 -7.08 -31.32 -11.28
CA PRO A 658 -6.83 -30.35 -12.35
C PRO A 658 -8.06 -29.57 -12.82
N ARG A 659 -9.27 -30.12 -12.66
CA ARG A 659 -10.53 -29.43 -13.01
C ARG A 659 -10.89 -28.33 -11.99
N LEU A 660 -10.62 -28.59 -10.71
CA LEU A 660 -10.85 -27.63 -9.62
C LEU A 660 -9.71 -26.61 -9.49
N TYR A 661 -8.46 -27.03 -9.74
CA TYR A 661 -7.24 -26.26 -9.51
C TYR A 661 -6.40 -26.07 -10.80
N PRO A 662 -6.92 -25.34 -11.80
CA PRO A 662 -6.30 -25.23 -13.12
C PRO A 662 -4.98 -24.44 -13.13
N ASN A 663 -4.75 -23.54 -12.17
CA ASN A 663 -3.50 -22.78 -12.09
C ASN A 663 -2.40 -23.59 -11.38
N TRP A 664 -2.74 -24.35 -10.35
CA TRP A 664 -1.87 -25.36 -9.73
C TRP A 664 -1.41 -26.39 -10.78
N PHE A 665 -2.34 -26.96 -11.56
CA PHE A 665 -2.01 -27.94 -12.58
C PHE A 665 -1.09 -27.37 -13.68
N ARG A 666 -1.34 -26.13 -14.12
CA ARG A 666 -0.49 -25.40 -15.08
C ARG A 666 0.96 -25.26 -14.55
N LEU A 667 1.12 -24.95 -13.27
CA LEU A 667 2.43 -24.80 -12.63
C LEU A 667 3.14 -26.15 -12.50
N CYS A 668 2.47 -27.19 -11.97
CA CYS A 668 3.02 -28.54 -11.86
C CYS A 668 3.44 -29.12 -13.22
N LYS A 669 2.62 -28.93 -14.27
CA LYS A 669 2.96 -29.33 -15.65
C LYS A 669 4.21 -28.61 -16.17
N ARG A 670 4.36 -27.31 -15.88
CA ARG A 670 5.55 -26.53 -16.29
C ARG A 670 6.79 -26.98 -15.53
N MET A 671 6.66 -27.34 -14.25
CA MET A 671 7.70 -27.92 -13.42
C MET A 671 8.21 -29.23 -14.04
N ALA A 672 7.31 -30.20 -14.28
CA ALA A 672 7.65 -31.50 -14.90
C ALA A 672 8.33 -31.34 -16.29
N LEU A 673 7.82 -30.46 -17.14
CA LEU A 673 8.41 -30.14 -18.44
C LEU A 673 9.77 -29.43 -18.34
N THR A 674 10.07 -28.77 -17.23
CA THR A 674 11.38 -28.15 -16.97
C THR A 674 12.37 -29.21 -16.47
N THR A 675 12.00 -29.98 -15.46
CA THR A 675 12.74 -31.15 -14.95
C THR A 675 13.19 -32.07 -16.08
N CYS A 676 12.26 -32.47 -16.96
CA CYS A 676 12.59 -33.33 -18.11
C CYS A 676 13.57 -32.69 -19.10
N ARG A 677 13.57 -31.36 -19.27
CA ARG A 677 14.49 -30.67 -20.18
C ARG A 677 15.89 -30.55 -19.59
N GLU A 678 15.99 -30.18 -18.32
CA GLU A 678 17.29 -29.97 -17.68
C GLU A 678 18.04 -31.28 -17.42
N ILE A 679 17.37 -32.38 -17.02
CA ILE A 679 18.05 -33.68 -16.89
C ILE A 679 18.63 -34.12 -18.24
N LYS A 680 17.81 -34.11 -19.30
CA LYS A 680 18.25 -34.48 -20.66
C LYS A 680 19.47 -33.68 -21.09
N ARG A 681 19.45 -32.36 -20.87
CA ARG A 681 20.55 -31.46 -21.22
C ARG A 681 21.80 -31.77 -20.39
N MET A 682 21.66 -31.95 -19.08
CA MET A 682 22.77 -32.27 -18.18
C MET A 682 23.45 -33.61 -18.53
N CYS A 683 22.67 -34.67 -18.78
CA CYS A 683 23.19 -35.98 -19.18
C CYS A 683 23.97 -35.90 -20.50
N LEU A 684 23.45 -35.18 -21.50
CA LEU A 684 24.14 -34.98 -22.78
C LEU A 684 25.42 -34.15 -22.64
N ARG A 685 25.41 -33.09 -21.83
CA ARG A 685 26.59 -32.26 -21.54
C ARG A 685 27.69 -33.07 -20.85
N LEU A 686 27.35 -33.80 -19.79
CA LEU A 686 28.28 -34.69 -19.10
C LEU A 686 28.90 -35.73 -20.05
N ALA A 687 28.08 -36.34 -20.92
CA ALA A 687 28.56 -37.34 -21.86
C ALA A 687 29.54 -36.79 -22.90
N HIS A 688 29.26 -35.58 -23.40
CA HIS A 688 30.13 -34.87 -24.33
C HIS A 688 31.43 -34.39 -23.64
N ASP A 689 31.35 -33.96 -22.38
CA ASP A 689 32.45 -33.27 -21.71
C ASP A 689 33.39 -34.21 -20.92
N LEU A 690 33.03 -35.46 -20.64
CA LEU A 690 33.86 -36.38 -19.86
C LEU A 690 35.34 -36.50 -20.32
N PRO A 691 35.68 -36.53 -21.63
CA PRO A 691 37.07 -36.54 -22.07
C PRO A 691 37.86 -35.29 -21.67
N ASP A 692 37.20 -34.12 -21.61
CA ASP A 692 37.81 -32.88 -21.18
C ASP A 692 37.81 -32.75 -19.66
N ILE A 693 36.77 -33.25 -18.97
CA ILE A 693 36.76 -33.41 -17.50
C ILE A 693 37.97 -34.23 -17.06
N ASN A 694 38.20 -35.41 -17.67
CA ASN A 694 39.36 -36.24 -17.36
C ASN A 694 40.70 -35.56 -17.68
N ARG A 695 40.76 -34.64 -18.66
CA ARG A 695 41.96 -33.86 -18.94
C ARG A 695 42.21 -32.77 -17.89
N CYS A 696 41.16 -32.09 -17.43
CA CYS A 696 41.26 -30.97 -16.50
C CYS A 696 41.38 -31.41 -15.03
N TYR A 697 40.71 -32.50 -14.65
CA TYR A 697 40.60 -32.97 -13.26
C TYR A 697 41.32 -34.30 -12.99
N GLY A 698 41.65 -35.10 -14.02
CA GLY A 698 42.24 -36.43 -13.84
C GLY A 698 43.60 -36.43 -13.12
N GLU A 699 44.40 -35.37 -13.26
CA GLU A 699 45.63 -35.19 -12.48
C GLU A 699 45.35 -34.93 -10.99
N LEU A 700 44.35 -34.10 -10.67
CA LEU A 700 43.90 -33.85 -9.29
C LEU A 700 43.33 -35.11 -8.62
N TRP A 701 42.70 -35.97 -9.43
CA TRP A 701 42.09 -37.23 -9.01
C TRP A 701 43.08 -38.41 -8.99
N GLY A 702 44.30 -38.25 -9.51
CA GLY A 702 45.27 -39.32 -9.71
C GLY A 702 44.80 -40.46 -10.64
N SER A 703 43.65 -40.32 -11.29
CA SER A 703 42.97 -41.35 -12.08
C SER A 703 41.89 -40.74 -12.97
N THR A 704 41.58 -41.40 -14.09
CA THR A 704 40.47 -41.02 -14.99
C THR A 704 39.17 -41.68 -14.55
N ALA A 705 38.08 -40.93 -14.54
CA ALA A 705 36.72 -41.45 -14.37
C ALA A 705 36.19 -42.07 -15.66
N ALA A 706 35.50 -43.20 -15.56
CA ALA A 706 34.88 -43.90 -16.69
C ALA A 706 33.35 -43.81 -16.70
N PHE A 707 32.68 -43.71 -15.54
CA PHE A 707 31.21 -43.56 -15.45
C PHE A 707 30.77 -42.99 -14.10
N VAL A 708 29.52 -42.50 -14.01
CA VAL A 708 28.94 -41.98 -12.77
C VAL A 708 28.30 -43.10 -11.96
N THR A 709 28.58 -43.16 -10.67
CA THR A 709 28.05 -44.13 -9.70
C THR A 709 26.92 -43.56 -8.83
N ASP A 710 26.92 -42.26 -8.56
CA ASP A 710 25.82 -41.57 -7.88
C ASP A 710 25.71 -40.09 -8.28
N VAL A 711 24.51 -39.53 -8.11
CA VAL A 711 24.19 -38.12 -8.37
C VAL A 711 23.49 -37.50 -7.17
N SER A 712 24.11 -36.48 -6.58
CA SER A 712 23.53 -35.69 -5.48
C SER A 712 23.05 -34.33 -5.97
N LEU A 713 21.84 -33.95 -5.56
CA LEU A 713 21.27 -32.62 -5.75
C LEU A 713 21.15 -31.95 -4.38
N PRO A 714 21.80 -30.80 -4.13
CA PRO A 714 21.69 -30.13 -2.84
C PRO A 714 20.25 -29.70 -2.57
N LEU A 715 19.78 -29.97 -1.34
CA LEU A 715 18.42 -29.68 -0.88
C LEU A 715 18.21 -28.16 -0.70
N ARG A 716 17.80 -27.45 -1.75
CA ARG A 716 17.01 -26.20 -1.60
C ARG A 716 16.24 -25.74 -2.82
N ASP A 717 16.80 -25.89 -4.02
CA ASP A 717 16.13 -25.45 -5.24
C ASP A 717 15.65 -26.64 -6.09
N GLY A 718 14.35 -26.68 -6.40
CA GLY A 718 13.71 -27.70 -7.24
C GLY A 718 14.06 -27.60 -8.74
N PHE A 719 15.27 -27.17 -9.06
CA PHE A 719 15.80 -26.96 -10.39
C PHE A 719 17.25 -27.46 -10.44
N PHE A 720 17.69 -27.99 -11.60
CA PHE A 720 19.06 -28.49 -11.81
C PHE A 720 20.09 -27.35 -11.95
N SER A 721 20.14 -26.43 -11.00
CA SER A 721 21.12 -25.33 -10.92
C SER A 721 22.51 -25.86 -10.55
N VAL A 722 22.58 -26.77 -9.57
CA VAL A 722 23.81 -27.41 -9.08
C VAL A 722 23.60 -28.91 -8.95
N CYS A 723 24.61 -29.70 -9.32
CA CYS A 723 24.59 -31.16 -9.28
C CYS A 723 25.97 -31.68 -8.90
N ILE A 724 26.07 -32.67 -8.02
CA ILE A 724 27.33 -33.30 -7.62
C ILE A 724 27.36 -34.70 -8.21
N PHE A 725 28.31 -34.96 -9.10
CA PHE A 725 28.57 -36.29 -9.64
C PHE A 725 29.58 -37.01 -8.76
N THR A 726 29.32 -38.28 -8.45
CA THR A 726 30.31 -39.22 -7.90
C THR A 726 30.66 -40.22 -9.00
N PHE A 727 31.96 -40.41 -9.28
CA PHE A 727 32.44 -41.29 -10.34
C PHE A 727 32.84 -42.68 -9.80
N ASP A 728 33.12 -43.61 -10.71
CA ASP A 728 33.57 -44.98 -10.44
C ASP A 728 34.91 -45.07 -9.71
N ASN A 729 35.80 -44.10 -9.90
CA ASN A 729 37.04 -43.94 -9.14
C ASN A 729 36.83 -43.34 -7.72
N GLY A 730 35.58 -43.10 -7.31
CA GLY A 730 35.21 -42.52 -6.01
C GLY A 730 35.36 -41.00 -5.90
N THR A 731 35.86 -40.33 -6.95
CA THR A 731 36.02 -38.87 -6.96
C THR A 731 34.70 -38.14 -7.24
N LYS A 732 34.65 -36.86 -6.89
CA LYS A 732 33.46 -36.01 -7.02
C LYS A 732 33.73 -34.76 -7.85
N LEU A 733 32.68 -34.28 -8.52
CA LEU A 733 32.72 -33.06 -9.33
C LEU A 733 31.40 -32.30 -9.20
N VAL A 734 31.49 -30.97 -9.07
CA VAL A 734 30.32 -30.09 -9.03
C VAL A 734 30.03 -29.60 -10.45
N TYR A 735 28.81 -29.80 -10.95
CA TYR A 735 28.29 -29.17 -12.16
C TYR A 735 27.37 -28.01 -11.77
N LYS A 736 27.47 -26.89 -12.50
CA LYS A 736 26.54 -25.76 -12.38
C LYS A 736 25.95 -25.36 -13.73
N ALA A 737 24.64 -25.18 -13.80
CA ALA A 737 23.89 -24.81 -15.01
C ALA A 737 23.84 -23.28 -15.26
N ARG A 738 24.96 -22.59 -15.04
CA ARG A 738 25.13 -21.14 -15.23
C ARG A 738 26.50 -20.81 -15.83
N ASP A 739 26.70 -19.55 -16.22
CA ASP A 739 28.01 -19.11 -16.65
C ASP A 739 29.01 -19.20 -15.48
N MET A 740 30.05 -20.02 -15.68
CA MET A 740 31.15 -20.24 -14.73
C MET A 740 32.41 -19.45 -15.11
N ARG A 741 32.37 -18.66 -16.20
CA ARG A 741 33.54 -17.88 -16.65
C ARG A 741 33.98 -16.85 -15.60
N ILE A 742 33.03 -16.27 -14.86
CA ILE A 742 33.33 -15.28 -13.82
C ILE A 742 34.06 -15.92 -12.63
N ASP A 743 33.57 -17.05 -12.11
CA ASP A 743 34.23 -17.80 -11.03
C ASP A 743 35.62 -18.25 -11.49
N HIS A 744 35.73 -18.74 -12.74
CA HIS A 744 37.01 -19.13 -13.32
C HIS A 744 37.97 -17.94 -13.41
N ARG A 745 37.51 -16.76 -13.82
CA ARG A 745 38.36 -15.56 -13.91
C ARG A 745 38.81 -15.07 -12.53
N ILE A 746 37.97 -15.19 -11.50
CA ILE A 746 38.29 -14.69 -10.16
C ILE A 746 39.15 -15.69 -9.36
N VAL A 747 38.76 -16.97 -9.24
CA VAL A 747 39.36 -17.93 -8.29
C VAL A 747 39.86 -19.25 -8.87
N ASN A 748 39.97 -19.39 -10.20
CA ASN A 748 40.53 -20.61 -10.78
C ASN A 748 42.00 -20.84 -10.38
N ARG A 749 42.35 -22.11 -10.17
CA ARG A 749 43.74 -22.59 -10.08
C ARG A 749 44.29 -22.92 -11.47
N SER A 750 45.37 -22.27 -11.90
CA SER A 750 45.89 -22.35 -13.27
C SER A 750 46.67 -23.64 -13.56
N ASN A 751 45.96 -24.70 -13.97
CA ASN A 751 46.57 -25.81 -14.73
C ASN A 751 46.33 -25.65 -16.25
N ILE A 752 45.22 -25.01 -16.65
CA ILE A 752 44.81 -24.81 -18.06
C ILE A 752 44.16 -23.43 -18.18
N GLY A 753 44.94 -22.39 -18.47
CA GLY A 753 44.43 -21.02 -18.64
C GLY A 753 45.44 -19.93 -18.29
N GLY A 754 45.05 -18.68 -18.49
CA GLY A 754 45.77 -17.52 -17.94
C GLY A 754 45.45 -17.31 -16.46
N GLN A 755 46.31 -16.54 -15.78
CA GLN A 755 46.22 -16.24 -14.35
C GLN A 755 44.85 -15.69 -13.92
N SER A 756 44.33 -16.18 -12.80
CA SER A 756 43.10 -15.66 -12.16
C SER A 756 43.36 -14.41 -11.31
N ILE A 757 42.30 -13.68 -10.95
CA ILE A 757 42.43 -12.46 -10.12
C ILE A 757 43.00 -12.80 -8.73
N ALA A 758 42.54 -13.90 -8.12
CA ALA A 758 43.07 -14.39 -6.86
C ALA A 758 44.56 -14.77 -6.97
N GLU A 759 44.98 -15.43 -8.06
CA GLU A 759 46.40 -15.74 -8.29
C GLU A 759 47.27 -14.50 -8.49
N ALA A 760 46.73 -13.42 -9.08
CA ALA A 760 47.43 -12.14 -9.21
C ALA A 760 47.57 -11.44 -7.85
N VAL A 761 46.48 -11.31 -7.10
CA VAL A 761 46.51 -10.72 -5.74
C VAL A 761 47.43 -11.52 -4.81
N ASN A 762 47.41 -12.85 -4.89
CA ASN A 762 48.32 -13.71 -4.12
C ASN A 762 49.81 -13.48 -4.43
N GLN A 763 50.16 -13.08 -5.66
CA GLN A 763 51.53 -12.72 -6.02
C GLN A 763 51.89 -11.31 -5.52
N TRP A 764 50.94 -10.38 -5.51
CA TRP A 764 51.17 -9.00 -5.04
C TRP A 764 51.28 -8.88 -3.52
N LEU A 765 50.72 -9.83 -2.76
CA LEU A 765 50.70 -9.83 -1.28
C LEU A 765 52.05 -10.11 -0.57
N ASP A 766 53.15 -10.22 -1.33
CA ASP A 766 54.55 -10.33 -0.84
C ASP A 766 54.75 -11.25 0.38
N GLY A 767 54.26 -12.48 0.27
CA GLY A 767 54.42 -13.53 1.29
C GLY A 767 53.36 -13.54 2.40
N LEU A 768 52.34 -12.68 2.37
CA LEU A 768 51.16 -12.83 3.23
C LEU A 768 50.25 -13.99 2.77
N PRO A 769 49.47 -14.59 3.69
CA PRO A 769 48.49 -15.64 3.37
C PRO A 769 47.45 -15.20 2.33
N GLY A 770 47.49 -15.81 1.15
CA GLY A 770 46.61 -15.50 0.02
C GLY A 770 45.26 -16.26 -0.01
N ILE A 771 44.44 -15.91 -0.99
CA ILE A 771 43.09 -16.45 -1.25
C ILE A 771 43.19 -17.88 -1.81
N GLY A 772 42.32 -18.78 -1.35
CA GLY A 772 42.24 -20.16 -1.88
C GLY A 772 41.68 -20.24 -3.30
N THR A 773 42.36 -20.97 -4.19
CA THR A 773 41.94 -21.20 -5.59
C THR A 773 41.70 -22.67 -5.89
N HIS A 774 40.73 -22.98 -6.75
CA HIS A 774 40.32 -24.35 -7.10
C HIS A 774 40.02 -24.48 -8.60
N CYS A 775 39.94 -25.70 -9.13
CA CYS A 775 39.84 -25.94 -10.57
C CYS A 775 38.40 -25.78 -11.10
N ILE A 776 38.20 -24.84 -12.03
CA ILE A 776 36.90 -24.52 -12.64
C ILE A 776 37.01 -24.64 -14.16
N MET A 777 36.12 -25.42 -14.78
CA MET A 777 36.02 -25.60 -16.24
C MET A 777 34.70 -25.03 -16.78
N PRO A 778 34.69 -23.79 -17.32
CA PRO A 778 33.54 -23.23 -18.02
C PRO A 778 33.28 -23.93 -19.37
N ARG A 779 32.00 -24.08 -19.74
CA ARG A 779 31.53 -24.69 -20.98
C ARG A 779 30.31 -23.94 -21.52
N PHE A 780 29.90 -24.26 -22.75
CA PHE A 780 28.66 -23.76 -23.33
C PHE A 780 28.14 -24.71 -24.41
N ASP A 781 26.84 -24.73 -24.63
CA ASP A 781 26.23 -25.34 -25.82
C ASP A 781 25.43 -24.29 -26.62
N LYS A 782 25.17 -24.61 -27.90
CA LYS A 782 24.36 -23.77 -28.81
C LYS A 782 23.00 -24.41 -29.00
N VAL A 783 21.96 -23.78 -28.48
CA VAL A 783 20.58 -24.29 -28.52
C VAL A 783 19.70 -23.30 -29.26
N ARG A 784 19.19 -23.69 -30.43
CA ARG A 784 18.29 -22.87 -31.29
C ARG A 784 18.86 -21.48 -31.67
N GLY A 785 20.18 -21.34 -31.69
CA GLY A 785 20.88 -20.08 -31.97
C GLY A 785 21.32 -19.30 -30.73
N GLU A 786 20.80 -19.63 -29.55
CA GLU A 786 21.24 -19.07 -28.27
C GLU A 786 22.45 -19.84 -27.74
N ILE A 787 23.31 -19.15 -26.98
CA ILE A 787 24.43 -19.75 -26.25
C ILE A 787 23.98 -19.94 -24.80
N LEU A 788 24.03 -21.17 -24.28
CA LEU A 788 23.72 -21.47 -22.89
C LEU A 788 24.99 -21.93 -22.16
N HIS A 789 25.49 -21.10 -21.26
CA HIS A 789 26.67 -21.41 -20.47
C HIS A 789 26.37 -22.39 -19.33
N TYR A 790 27.38 -23.17 -18.97
CA TYR A 790 27.42 -24.08 -17.83
C TYR A 790 28.88 -24.28 -17.41
N GLY A 791 29.15 -25.10 -16.41
CA GLY A 791 30.52 -25.54 -16.15
C GLY A 791 30.63 -26.56 -15.04
N TYR A 792 31.88 -26.91 -14.76
CA TYR A 792 32.27 -27.85 -13.71
C TYR A 792 33.24 -27.17 -12.74
N ALA A 793 33.27 -27.62 -11.50
CA ALA A 793 34.17 -27.16 -10.45
C ALA A 793 34.64 -28.34 -9.57
N GLU A 794 35.87 -28.23 -9.06
CA GLU A 794 36.48 -29.15 -8.10
C GLU A 794 35.57 -29.35 -6.89
N TYR A 795 35.31 -30.61 -6.52
CA TYR A 795 34.62 -30.89 -5.27
C TYR A 795 35.63 -30.84 -4.11
N LEU A 796 35.53 -29.79 -3.31
CA LEU A 796 36.33 -29.61 -2.10
C LEU A 796 35.79 -30.54 -0.99
N ASP A 797 36.53 -31.60 -0.67
CA ASP A 797 36.06 -32.59 0.29
C ASP A 797 36.21 -32.15 1.75
N ARG A 798 35.11 -32.27 2.48
CA ARG A 798 34.90 -31.70 3.82
C ARG A 798 35.45 -32.57 4.95
N SER A 799 35.89 -33.79 4.62
CA SER A 799 36.39 -34.78 5.58
C SER A 799 37.64 -34.34 6.35
N ALA A 800 38.33 -33.28 5.89
CA ALA A 800 39.49 -32.69 6.56
C ALA A 800 39.16 -31.63 7.65
N ALA A 801 37.88 -31.27 7.85
CA ALA A 801 37.47 -30.17 8.74
C ALA A 801 37.74 -30.40 10.26
N ASP A 802 38.04 -31.64 10.68
CA ASP A 802 38.38 -31.96 12.07
C ASP A 802 39.86 -31.65 12.43
N GLN A 803 40.66 -31.11 11.51
CA GLN A 803 42.06 -30.77 11.75
C GLN A 803 42.21 -29.64 12.77
N VAL A 804 42.93 -29.91 13.87
CA VAL A 804 43.34 -28.87 14.83
C VAL A 804 44.43 -28.00 14.21
N LEU A 805 44.14 -26.72 14.02
CA LEU A 805 45.08 -25.71 13.57
C LEU A 805 46.01 -25.29 14.72
N THR A 806 47.25 -25.00 14.38
CA THR A 806 48.17 -24.24 15.25
C THR A 806 47.74 -22.77 15.33
N GLU A 807 48.19 -22.03 16.35
CA GLU A 807 47.91 -20.57 16.46
C GLU A 807 48.37 -19.80 15.22
N HIS A 808 49.49 -20.19 14.61
CA HIS A 808 49.98 -19.57 13.37
C HIS A 808 49.05 -19.86 12.18
N GLN A 809 48.58 -21.10 12.02
CA GLN A 809 47.61 -21.45 10.98
C GLN A 809 46.25 -20.79 11.20
N ALA A 810 45.85 -20.57 12.46
CA ALA A 810 44.64 -19.82 12.78
C ALA A 810 44.78 -18.33 12.44
N ALA A 811 45.92 -17.71 12.74
CA ALA A 811 46.23 -16.34 12.31
C ALA A 811 46.24 -16.23 10.78
N ASP A 812 46.87 -17.18 10.09
CA ASP A 812 46.90 -17.24 8.63
C ASP A 812 45.48 -17.36 8.04
N TYR A 813 44.64 -18.27 8.56
CA TYR A 813 43.24 -18.39 8.14
C TYR A 813 42.47 -17.06 8.25
N HIS A 814 42.56 -16.38 9.39
CA HIS A 814 41.87 -15.10 9.59
C HIS A 814 42.44 -14.00 8.69
N CYS A 815 43.76 -13.99 8.44
CA CYS A 815 44.39 -13.11 7.46
C CYS A 815 43.86 -13.36 6.03
N ARG A 816 43.73 -14.63 5.60
CA ARG A 816 43.13 -15.00 4.30
C ARG A 816 41.68 -14.54 4.18
N ILE A 817 40.88 -14.67 5.25
CA ILE A 817 39.51 -14.13 5.27
C ILE A 817 39.56 -12.60 5.08
N GLY A 818 40.43 -11.89 5.80
CA GLY A 818 40.64 -10.45 5.62
C GLY A 818 40.97 -10.05 4.19
N VAL A 819 41.95 -10.73 3.57
CA VAL A 819 42.32 -10.55 2.16
C VAL A 819 41.12 -10.79 1.24
N THR A 820 40.37 -11.87 1.48
CA THR A 820 39.18 -12.23 0.71
C THR A 820 38.08 -11.17 0.81
N SER A 821 37.90 -10.57 1.99
CA SER A 821 36.96 -9.46 2.22
C SER A 821 37.37 -8.19 1.46
N GLY A 822 38.67 -7.90 1.40
CA GLY A 822 39.20 -6.80 0.58
C GLY A 822 38.97 -7.03 -0.93
N LEU A 823 39.23 -8.25 -1.41
CA LEU A 823 38.92 -8.63 -2.79
C LEU A 823 37.42 -8.50 -3.09
N ALA A 824 36.56 -8.99 -2.20
CA ALA A 824 35.11 -8.98 -2.38
C ALA A 824 34.54 -7.57 -2.50
N LEU A 825 35.02 -6.65 -1.67
CA LEU A 825 34.70 -5.24 -1.73
C LEU A 825 35.12 -4.62 -3.08
N MET A 826 36.36 -4.86 -3.53
CA MET A 826 36.90 -4.30 -4.79
C MET A 826 36.26 -4.88 -6.07
N LEU A 827 35.70 -6.10 -6.01
CA LEU A 827 34.95 -6.71 -7.11
C LEU A 827 33.45 -6.41 -7.06
N GLY A 828 32.95 -5.74 -6.02
CA GLY A 828 31.51 -5.56 -5.81
C GLY A 828 30.76 -6.89 -5.73
N LEU A 829 31.34 -7.89 -5.04
CA LEU A 829 30.65 -9.15 -4.74
C LEU A 829 29.53 -8.89 -3.74
N ALA A 830 28.32 -9.33 -4.06
CA ALA A 830 27.20 -9.40 -3.12
C ALA A 830 26.83 -10.85 -2.79
N ASP A 831 25.92 -11.05 -1.83
CA ASP A 831 25.28 -12.34 -1.52
C ASP A 831 26.28 -13.45 -1.12
N LEU A 832 27.41 -13.10 -0.50
CA LEU A 832 28.33 -14.07 0.09
C LEU A 832 27.79 -14.53 1.44
N HIS A 833 27.40 -15.80 1.51
CA HIS A 833 26.94 -16.45 2.73
C HIS A 833 27.70 -17.76 2.99
N GLN A 834 27.49 -18.36 4.16
CA GLN A 834 28.16 -19.60 4.62
C GLN A 834 28.19 -20.78 3.63
N MET A 835 27.26 -20.89 2.66
CA MET A 835 27.32 -21.92 1.63
C MET A 835 28.33 -21.64 0.49
N ASN A 836 28.80 -20.39 0.37
CA ASN A 836 29.73 -19.95 -0.69
C ASN A 836 31.19 -20.04 -0.25
N PHE A 837 31.43 -20.37 1.02
CA PHE A 837 32.73 -20.66 1.60
C PHE A 837 32.84 -22.15 1.94
N ILE A 838 34.01 -22.74 1.71
CA ILE A 838 34.43 -24.03 2.26
C ILE A 838 35.81 -23.84 2.88
N SER A 839 35.98 -24.22 4.14
CA SER A 839 37.26 -24.16 4.86
C SER A 839 37.96 -25.51 4.81
N LEU A 840 39.18 -25.55 4.28
CA LEU A 840 40.05 -26.73 4.31
C LEU A 840 41.36 -26.39 5.03
N GLY A 841 41.53 -26.91 6.25
CA GLY A 841 42.66 -26.55 7.11
C GLY A 841 42.69 -25.05 7.40
N ASP A 842 43.80 -24.39 7.05
CA ASP A 842 44.01 -22.96 7.22
C ASP A 842 43.53 -22.08 6.05
N THR A 843 42.89 -22.68 5.03
CA THR A 843 42.58 -21.99 3.78
C THR A 843 41.06 -21.99 3.50
N PRO A 844 40.42 -20.81 3.48
CA PRO A 844 39.05 -20.65 3.02
C PRO A 844 38.99 -20.53 1.49
N TYR A 845 38.03 -21.23 0.87
CA TYR A 845 37.80 -21.24 -0.57
C TYR A 845 36.44 -20.63 -0.91
N LEU A 846 36.43 -19.68 -1.84
CA LEU A 846 35.20 -19.15 -2.46
C LEU A 846 34.71 -20.09 -3.56
N ILE A 847 33.50 -20.61 -3.43
CA ILE A 847 32.94 -21.60 -4.38
C ILE A 847 31.73 -21.11 -5.19
N ASP A 848 31.18 -19.95 -4.90
CA ASP A 848 30.14 -19.31 -5.73
C ASP A 848 30.33 -17.79 -5.80
N LEU A 849 30.52 -17.28 -7.02
CA LEU A 849 30.81 -15.87 -7.31
C LEU A 849 29.88 -15.30 -8.39
N GLU A 850 28.66 -15.84 -8.52
CA GLU A 850 27.74 -15.39 -9.57
C GLU A 850 27.26 -13.94 -9.43
N LYS A 851 27.35 -13.34 -8.23
CA LYS A 851 26.95 -11.94 -7.94
C LYS A 851 28.14 -10.97 -7.88
N ALA A 852 29.12 -11.11 -8.77
CA ALA A 852 30.19 -10.12 -8.92
C ALA A 852 29.68 -8.84 -9.62
N PHE A 853 30.40 -7.72 -9.44
CA PHE A 853 30.19 -6.46 -10.14
C PHE A 853 28.80 -5.81 -9.97
N GLN A 854 28.19 -5.92 -8.79
CA GLN A 854 26.84 -5.35 -8.57
C GLN A 854 26.87 -3.82 -8.44
N TYR A 855 25.94 -3.15 -9.13
CA TYR A 855 25.84 -1.69 -9.16
C TYR A 855 25.56 -1.05 -7.78
N ASN A 856 24.78 -1.70 -6.92
CA ASN A 856 24.51 -1.22 -5.56
C ASN A 856 25.78 -1.17 -4.70
N MET A 857 26.67 -2.15 -4.83
CA MET A 857 27.95 -2.22 -4.12
C MET A 857 28.84 -1.03 -4.48
N PHE A 858 28.99 -0.75 -5.77
CA PHE A 858 29.79 0.38 -6.25
C PHE A 858 29.18 1.73 -5.91
N ARG A 859 27.85 1.86 -5.88
CA ARG A 859 27.16 3.06 -5.37
C ARG A 859 27.53 3.34 -3.90
N PHE A 860 27.42 2.35 -3.02
CA PHE A 860 27.77 2.54 -1.61
C PHE A 860 29.28 2.83 -1.44
N PHE A 861 30.15 2.13 -2.18
CA PHE A 861 31.59 2.41 -2.22
C PHE A 861 31.87 3.85 -2.67
N GLU A 862 31.19 4.35 -3.71
CA GLU A 862 31.36 5.73 -4.23
C GLU A 862 31.04 6.78 -3.15
N GLN A 863 29.99 6.54 -2.37
CA GLN A 863 29.56 7.41 -1.27
C GLN A 863 30.56 7.35 -0.09
N GLU A 864 30.99 6.15 0.30
CA GLU A 864 31.98 5.92 1.36
C GLU A 864 33.34 6.54 1.03
N LEU A 865 33.85 6.30 -0.18
CA LEU A 865 35.11 6.88 -0.65
C LEU A 865 35.04 8.41 -0.77
N SER A 866 33.85 8.98 -1.01
CA SER A 866 33.68 10.44 -1.13
C SER A 866 33.62 11.17 0.21
N ASN A 867 33.21 10.51 1.30
CA ASN A 867 33.31 11.07 2.65
C ASN A 867 33.50 9.98 3.73
N PRO A 868 34.70 9.39 3.86
CA PRO A 868 34.95 8.27 4.76
C PRO A 868 34.59 8.58 6.21
N SER A 869 34.86 9.81 6.66
CA SER A 869 34.65 10.24 8.05
C SER A 869 33.19 10.22 8.50
N THR A 870 32.23 10.39 7.57
CA THR A 870 30.80 10.38 7.88
C THR A 870 30.10 9.09 7.50
N ALA A 871 30.65 8.32 6.55
CA ALA A 871 30.00 7.15 6.01
C ALA A 871 29.74 6.08 7.08
N PHE A 872 30.69 5.88 7.98
CA PHE A 872 30.65 4.83 9.00
C PHE A 872 30.03 5.26 10.34
N ILE A 873 29.35 6.42 10.41
CA ILE A 873 28.59 6.86 11.61
C ILE A 873 27.51 5.84 12.00
N ARG A 874 27.02 5.04 11.05
CA ARG A 874 26.03 3.96 11.25
C ARG A 874 26.66 2.58 11.51
N GLY A 875 27.98 2.50 11.63
CA GLY A 875 28.71 1.24 11.65
C GLY A 875 28.65 0.53 10.29
N VAL A 876 28.63 -0.80 10.31
CA VAL A 876 28.56 -1.64 9.11
C VAL A 876 27.19 -1.54 8.41
N THR A 877 26.09 -1.25 9.13
CA THR A 877 24.74 -1.24 8.56
C THR A 877 24.54 -0.14 7.53
N GLY A 878 24.15 -0.53 6.30
CA GLY A 878 24.01 0.34 5.15
C GLY A 878 25.30 0.61 4.38
N SER A 879 26.40 -0.10 4.69
CA SER A 879 27.67 -0.02 3.95
C SER A 879 27.75 -1.00 2.79
N SER A 880 28.65 -0.74 1.84
CA SER A 880 29.06 -1.68 0.81
C SER A 880 29.62 -2.98 1.41
N PHE A 881 30.26 -2.92 2.58
CA PHE A 881 30.76 -4.13 3.25
C PHE A 881 29.63 -5.01 3.81
N GLU A 882 28.53 -4.45 4.33
CA GLU A 882 27.32 -5.23 4.66
C GLU A 882 26.75 -5.91 3.41
N GLY A 883 26.72 -5.18 2.29
CA GLY A 883 26.26 -5.70 1.00
C GLY A 883 27.03 -6.92 0.49
N THR A 884 28.28 -7.14 0.95
CA THR A 884 29.03 -8.36 0.61
C THR A 884 28.42 -9.62 1.21
N GLY A 885 27.75 -9.52 2.36
CA GLY A 885 27.27 -10.64 3.17
C GLY A 885 28.30 -11.25 4.14
N ILE A 886 29.59 -10.87 4.05
CA ILE A 886 30.67 -11.36 4.93
C ILE A 886 30.41 -11.07 6.43
N PRO A 887 29.83 -9.92 6.85
CA PRO A 887 29.43 -9.72 8.25
C PRO A 887 28.55 -10.85 8.81
N TYR A 888 27.57 -11.32 8.03
CA TYR A 888 26.67 -12.40 8.46
C TYR A 888 27.38 -13.74 8.56
N LEU A 889 28.40 -14.02 7.72
CA LEU A 889 29.26 -15.20 7.86
C LEU A 889 29.87 -15.25 9.26
N TRP A 890 30.47 -14.14 9.71
CA TRP A 890 31.11 -14.04 11.01
C TRP A 890 30.12 -14.10 12.18
N GLN A 891 28.98 -13.41 12.09
CA GLN A 891 27.92 -13.50 13.11
C GLN A 891 27.36 -14.93 13.23
N CYS A 892 27.12 -15.61 12.11
CA CYS A 892 26.54 -16.97 12.09
C CYS A 892 27.42 -18.01 12.79
N PHE A 893 28.74 -17.82 12.85
CA PHE A 893 29.61 -18.71 13.64
C PHE A 893 29.31 -18.65 15.15
N HIS A 894 28.83 -17.52 15.69
CA HIS A 894 28.61 -17.37 17.13
C HIS A 894 27.13 -17.38 17.55
N SER A 895 26.19 -16.98 16.67
CA SER A 895 24.75 -17.08 16.95
C SER A 895 24.18 -18.50 16.73
N SER A 896 24.76 -19.29 15.83
CA SER A 896 24.21 -20.60 15.45
C SER A 896 24.34 -21.68 16.54
N ARG A 897 25.20 -21.48 17.56
CA ARG A 897 25.35 -22.44 18.67
C ARG A 897 24.03 -22.68 19.42
N TYR A 898 23.10 -21.72 19.38
CA TYR A 898 21.78 -21.82 20.00
C TYR A 898 20.62 -21.97 19.00
N ARG A 899 20.77 -21.59 17.73
CA ARG A 899 19.79 -21.99 16.67
C ARG A 899 19.83 -23.49 16.35
N LEU A 900 20.88 -24.19 16.76
CA LEU A 900 20.92 -25.67 16.83
C LEU A 900 19.86 -26.27 17.78
N PHE A 901 19.20 -25.43 18.59
CA PHE A 901 18.14 -25.83 19.48
C PHE A 901 16.83 -25.12 19.10
N SER A 902 15.95 -25.85 18.41
CA SER A 902 14.54 -25.43 18.36
C SER A 902 13.96 -25.64 19.76
N ALA A 903 13.56 -24.56 20.42
CA ALA A 903 12.74 -24.68 21.61
C ALA A 903 11.42 -25.35 21.22
N GLY A 904 11.11 -26.49 21.84
CA GLY A 904 9.73 -26.95 21.90
C GLY A 904 8.87 -25.89 22.61
N LEU A 905 7.55 -25.90 22.35
CA LEU A 905 6.59 -25.03 23.04
C LEU A 905 6.65 -25.15 24.58
N ASP A 906 7.27 -26.22 25.08
CA ASP A 906 7.42 -26.58 26.49
C ASP A 906 8.77 -26.10 27.09
N GLY A 907 9.59 -25.37 26.33
CA GLY A 907 10.91 -24.89 26.76
C GLY A 907 12.02 -25.95 26.73
N GLN A 908 11.77 -27.15 26.20
CA GLN A 908 12.81 -28.15 26.00
C GLN A 908 13.67 -27.86 24.75
N ILE A 909 14.97 -28.03 24.96
CA ILE A 909 16.06 -27.83 24.00
C ILE A 909 16.18 -29.09 23.12
N LEU A 910 15.67 -29.06 21.89
CA LEU A 910 15.77 -30.17 20.93
C LEU A 910 16.91 -29.94 19.95
N ALA A 911 17.85 -30.90 19.85
CA ALA A 911 18.96 -30.83 18.91
C ALA A 911 18.47 -31.01 17.45
N GLY A 912 18.60 -29.95 16.64
CA GLY A 912 18.22 -29.97 15.23
C GLY A 912 19.18 -30.76 14.33
N GLU A 913 18.68 -31.18 13.17
CA GLU A 913 19.48 -31.84 12.12
C GLU A 913 20.60 -30.93 11.59
N SER A 914 21.58 -31.52 10.89
CA SER A 914 22.88 -30.89 10.59
C SER A 914 22.78 -29.57 9.81
N PHE A 915 23.04 -28.46 10.49
CA PHE A 915 23.18 -27.14 9.86
C PHE A 915 24.50 -27.01 9.07
N PRO A 916 24.50 -26.31 7.91
CA PRO A 916 25.67 -26.12 7.05
C PRO A 916 26.78 -25.25 7.68
N VAL A 917 26.51 -24.60 8.81
CA VAL A 917 27.53 -23.88 9.60
C VAL A 917 28.69 -24.82 10.00
N ARG A 918 28.45 -26.14 10.02
CA ARG A 918 29.48 -27.16 10.25
C ARG A 918 30.58 -27.19 9.18
N ASP A 919 30.31 -26.75 7.96
CA ASP A 919 31.23 -26.87 6.82
C ASP A 919 32.37 -25.83 6.84
N ASN A 920 32.29 -24.81 7.71
CA ASN A 920 33.29 -23.75 7.86
C ASN A 920 33.81 -23.65 9.31
N ILE A 921 33.83 -24.79 9.99
CA ILE A 921 34.40 -24.94 11.32
C ILE A 921 35.93 -24.90 11.24
N ILE A 922 36.56 -24.16 12.17
CA ILE A 922 37.99 -24.29 12.46
C ILE A 922 38.17 -24.60 13.96
N LYS A 923 39.24 -25.34 14.29
CA LYS A 923 39.59 -25.74 15.66
C LYS A 923 41.02 -25.30 15.98
N VAL A 924 41.25 -24.72 17.15
CA VAL A 924 42.55 -24.21 17.63
C VAL A 924 42.78 -24.69 19.05
N GLY A 925 43.67 -25.66 19.24
CA GLY A 925 43.74 -26.42 20.49
C GLY A 925 42.39 -27.11 20.78
N ASP A 926 41.82 -26.87 21.96
CA ASP A 926 40.47 -27.33 22.32
C ASP A 926 39.35 -26.33 21.97
N ARG A 927 39.71 -25.12 21.50
CA ARG A 927 38.78 -24.07 21.07
C ARG A 927 38.31 -24.25 19.63
N HIS A 928 37.17 -23.67 19.28
CA HIS A 928 36.49 -23.89 18.01
C HIS A 928 35.78 -22.61 17.55
N SER A 929 35.64 -22.38 16.24
CA SER A 929 34.95 -21.17 15.73
C SER A 929 33.48 -21.03 16.14
N LEU A 930 32.86 -22.07 16.68
CA LEU A 930 31.50 -22.02 17.25
C LEU A 930 31.53 -22.09 18.78
N ASP A 931 32.69 -21.92 19.43
CA ASP A 931 32.75 -21.83 20.89
C ASP A 931 32.20 -20.49 21.39
N GLY A 932 31.61 -20.54 22.58
CA GLY A 932 31.04 -19.39 23.26
C GLY A 932 32.01 -18.69 24.20
N ILE A 933 33.31 -19.00 24.13
CA ILE A 933 34.29 -18.48 25.09
C ILE A 933 34.68 -17.07 24.65
N LEU A 934 34.57 -16.09 25.55
CA LEU A 934 34.97 -14.70 25.27
C LEU A 934 36.49 -14.49 25.48
N PRO A 935 37.19 -13.78 24.57
CA PRO A 935 36.73 -13.35 23.25
C PRO A 935 36.57 -14.55 22.30
N ALA A 936 35.54 -14.49 21.45
CA ALA A 936 35.32 -15.45 20.37
C ALA A 936 36.54 -15.54 19.44
N LEU A 937 36.81 -16.69 18.81
CA LEU A 937 38.02 -16.86 17.99
C LEU A 937 38.20 -15.77 16.91
N PRO A 938 37.20 -15.36 16.10
CA PRO A 938 37.35 -14.27 15.13
C PRO A 938 37.68 -12.91 15.77
N VAL A 939 37.22 -12.67 17.00
CA VAL A 939 37.55 -11.45 17.78
C VAL A 939 39.00 -11.52 18.28
N GLY A 940 39.44 -12.70 18.73
CA GLY A 940 40.82 -12.95 19.15
C GLY A 940 41.84 -12.78 18.02
N TYR A 941 41.48 -13.14 16.78
CA TYR A 941 42.30 -12.95 15.58
C TYR A 941 41.88 -11.72 14.74
N SER A 942 41.15 -10.76 15.32
CA SER A 942 40.63 -9.60 14.59
C SER A 942 41.74 -8.74 13.97
N ASP A 943 42.91 -8.63 14.61
CA ASP A 943 44.05 -7.90 14.04
C ASP A 943 44.66 -8.58 12.80
N ASP A 944 44.58 -9.92 12.69
CA ASP A 944 44.99 -10.64 11.48
C ASP A 944 44.00 -10.44 10.31
N VAL A 945 42.69 -10.43 10.60
CA VAL A 945 41.65 -10.06 9.63
C VAL A 945 41.91 -8.66 9.07
N LEU A 946 42.13 -7.68 9.95
CA LEU A 946 42.35 -6.28 9.56
C LEU A 946 43.66 -6.10 8.78
N LYS A 947 44.72 -6.83 9.15
CA LYS A 947 45.99 -6.90 8.42
C LYS A 947 45.79 -7.42 6.99
N GLY A 948 45.06 -8.53 6.81
CA GLY A 948 44.76 -9.09 5.49
C GLY A 948 43.90 -8.14 4.64
N PHE A 949 42.87 -7.54 5.23
CA PHE A 949 41.99 -6.59 4.55
C PHE A 949 42.75 -5.35 4.06
N LYS A 950 43.57 -4.73 4.93
CA LYS A 950 44.45 -3.61 4.56
C LYS A 950 45.41 -3.98 3.45
N ALA A 951 46.05 -5.16 3.54
CA ALA A 951 47.01 -5.61 2.54
C ALA A 951 46.36 -5.72 1.15
N ALA A 952 45.19 -6.38 1.04
CA ALA A 952 44.47 -6.53 -0.22
C ALA A 952 44.11 -5.18 -0.87
N LEU A 953 43.54 -4.24 -0.12
CA LEU A 953 43.20 -2.91 -0.67
C LEU A 953 44.45 -2.13 -1.09
N THR A 954 45.54 -2.24 -0.33
CA THR A 954 46.80 -1.55 -0.64
C THR A 954 47.42 -2.06 -1.94
N VAL A 955 47.58 -3.38 -2.09
CA VAL A 955 48.20 -3.95 -3.30
C VAL A 955 47.33 -3.78 -4.54
N ILE A 956 46.00 -3.82 -4.42
CA ILE A 956 45.11 -3.56 -5.57
C ILE A 956 45.25 -2.11 -6.07
N CYS A 957 45.50 -1.13 -5.18
CA CYS A 957 45.85 0.23 -5.59
C CYS A 957 47.23 0.34 -6.25
N GLU A 958 48.24 -0.31 -5.69
CA GLU A 958 49.61 -0.28 -6.23
C GLU A 958 49.68 -0.90 -7.64
N TYR A 959 48.93 -1.97 -7.88
CA TYR A 959 48.87 -2.69 -9.15
C TYR A 959 47.66 -2.30 -10.03
N GLN A 960 47.13 -1.07 -9.89
CA GLN A 960 45.90 -0.60 -10.55
C GLN A 960 45.84 -0.84 -12.07
N GLU A 961 46.95 -0.72 -12.80
CA GLU A 961 46.99 -0.97 -14.25
C GLU A 961 46.76 -2.46 -14.57
N GLN A 962 47.39 -3.35 -13.80
CA GLN A 962 47.23 -4.80 -13.96
C GLN A 962 45.83 -5.23 -13.54
N TRP A 963 45.30 -4.67 -12.45
CA TRP A 963 43.91 -4.86 -12.04
C TRP A 963 42.92 -4.42 -13.13
N SER A 964 43.13 -3.27 -13.75
CA SER A 964 42.30 -2.77 -14.86
C SER A 964 42.23 -3.76 -16.02
N ILE A 965 43.37 -4.33 -16.43
CA ILE A 965 43.46 -5.37 -17.48
C ILE A 965 42.80 -6.69 -17.03
N LEU A 966 42.90 -7.04 -15.74
CA LEU A 966 42.22 -8.22 -15.20
C LEU A 966 40.69 -8.08 -15.31
N LEU A 967 40.17 -6.90 -14.97
CA LEU A 967 38.75 -6.54 -15.06
C LEU A 967 38.23 -6.48 -16.50
N ASP A 968 39.01 -6.02 -17.49
CA ASP A 968 38.61 -6.05 -18.91
C ASP A 968 38.31 -7.48 -19.38
N GLY A 969 39.02 -8.47 -18.81
CA GLY A 969 38.74 -9.89 -19.06
C GLY A 969 37.34 -10.35 -18.63
N CYS A 970 36.63 -9.58 -17.80
CA CYS A 970 35.30 -9.91 -17.27
C CYS A 970 34.13 -9.33 -18.09
N GLU A 971 34.36 -8.36 -18.99
CA GLU A 971 33.29 -7.57 -19.64
C GLU A 971 32.17 -8.40 -20.28
N GLN A 972 32.55 -9.48 -20.98
CA GLN A 972 31.65 -10.33 -21.77
C GLN A 972 31.24 -11.62 -21.02
N MET A 973 31.48 -11.67 -19.70
CA MET A 973 31.04 -12.75 -18.82
C MET A 973 29.64 -12.43 -18.27
N GLN A 974 28.78 -13.44 -18.14
CA GLN A 974 27.45 -13.25 -17.59
C GLN A 974 27.51 -13.40 -16.06
N VAL A 975 27.03 -12.41 -15.33
CA VAL A 975 26.85 -12.46 -13.87
C VAL A 975 25.36 -12.36 -13.53
N GLY A 976 24.95 -12.90 -12.39
CA GLY A 976 23.64 -12.65 -11.82
C GLY A 976 23.55 -11.19 -11.36
N PHE A 977 22.40 -10.57 -11.55
CA PHE A 977 22.11 -9.22 -11.07
C PHE A 977 21.12 -9.28 -9.91
N GLN A 978 21.28 -8.39 -8.93
CA GLN A 978 20.35 -8.19 -7.82
C GLN A 978 19.75 -6.78 -7.88
N PRO A 979 18.52 -6.61 -8.41
CA PRO A 979 17.84 -5.31 -8.39
C PRO A 979 17.52 -4.87 -6.96
N LEU A 980 17.41 -3.56 -6.75
CA LEU A 980 17.08 -2.94 -5.45
C LEU A 980 15.58 -3.10 -5.11
N ILE A 981 15.19 -4.33 -4.79
CA ILE A 981 13.84 -4.73 -4.35
C ILE A 981 13.91 -5.51 -3.03
N ASN A 982 12.83 -5.47 -2.22
CA ASN A 982 12.74 -6.34 -1.05
C ASN A 982 12.57 -7.80 -1.48
N SER A 983 13.65 -8.58 -1.41
CA SER A 983 13.67 -10.00 -1.77
C SER A 983 12.70 -10.83 -0.93
N SER A 984 12.56 -10.54 0.36
CA SER A 984 11.64 -11.28 1.25
C SER A 984 10.17 -11.11 0.85
N ASP A 985 9.75 -9.88 0.49
CA ASP A 985 8.41 -9.62 -0.02
C ASP A 985 8.20 -10.19 -1.42
N ALA A 986 9.23 -10.16 -2.28
CA ALA A 986 9.19 -10.77 -3.60
C ALA A 986 8.98 -12.30 -3.53
N SER A 987 9.75 -13.00 -2.69
CA SER A 987 9.60 -14.44 -2.45
C SER A 987 8.27 -14.78 -1.80
N ARG A 988 7.78 -13.95 -0.85
CA ARG A 988 6.44 -14.10 -0.23
C ARG A 988 5.33 -14.05 -1.28
N ARG A 989 5.39 -13.11 -2.23
CA ARG A 989 4.41 -12.95 -3.32
C ARG A 989 4.48 -14.05 -4.36
N LEU A 990 5.68 -14.54 -4.69
CA LEU A 990 5.82 -15.75 -5.51
C LEU A 990 5.23 -16.96 -4.79
N ASN A 991 5.49 -17.14 -3.49
CA ASN A 991 4.91 -18.24 -2.72
C ASN A 991 3.37 -18.16 -2.72
N ASN A 992 2.79 -16.97 -2.58
CA ASN A 992 1.35 -16.75 -2.67
C ASN A 992 0.75 -17.30 -3.99
N LEU A 993 1.44 -17.22 -5.13
CA LEU A 993 0.96 -17.84 -6.39
C LEU A 993 0.74 -19.36 -6.25
N HIS A 994 1.57 -20.03 -5.46
CA HIS A 994 1.48 -21.47 -5.22
C HIS A 994 0.50 -21.80 -4.07
N VAL A 995 0.52 -21.05 -2.97
CA VAL A 995 -0.26 -21.39 -1.75
C VAL A 995 -1.66 -20.79 -1.66
N PHE A 996 -1.95 -19.69 -2.36
CA PHE A 996 -3.26 -19.05 -2.27
C PHE A 996 -4.28 -19.72 -3.20
N ARG A 997 -5.13 -20.58 -2.63
CA ARG A 997 -6.25 -21.26 -3.31
C ARG A 997 -7.11 -20.30 -4.14
N GLY A 998 -7.25 -19.03 -3.74
CA GLY A 998 -8.08 -18.07 -4.46
C GLY A 998 -7.66 -17.82 -5.90
N PHE A 999 -6.36 -17.90 -6.21
CA PHE A 999 -5.83 -17.80 -7.57
C PHE A 999 -6.28 -18.93 -8.49
N GLN A 1000 -6.76 -20.07 -7.97
CA GLN A 1000 -7.34 -21.14 -8.80
C GLN A 1000 -8.63 -20.68 -9.50
N SER A 1001 -9.31 -19.66 -8.95
CA SER A 1001 -10.54 -19.08 -9.51
C SER A 1001 -10.30 -17.93 -10.50
N PHE A 1002 -9.06 -17.46 -10.65
CA PHE A 1002 -8.72 -16.30 -11.48
C PHE A 1002 -8.45 -16.70 -12.95
N SER A 1003 -8.89 -15.85 -13.88
CA SER A 1003 -8.47 -15.92 -15.28
C SER A 1003 -6.98 -15.56 -15.44
N HIS A 1004 -6.35 -16.00 -16.53
CA HIS A 1004 -4.93 -15.67 -16.76
C HIS A 1004 -4.68 -14.17 -16.87
N ASN A 1005 -5.60 -13.40 -17.46
CA ASN A 1005 -5.52 -11.94 -17.53
C ASN A 1005 -5.66 -11.30 -16.15
N ARG A 1006 -6.54 -11.82 -15.28
CA ARG A 1006 -6.72 -11.34 -13.91
C ARG A 1006 -5.46 -11.58 -13.07
N LEU A 1007 -4.88 -12.78 -13.15
CA LEU A 1007 -3.56 -13.06 -12.55
C LEU A 1007 -2.48 -12.11 -13.08
N LYS A 1008 -2.45 -11.86 -14.40
CA LYS A 1008 -1.46 -10.96 -15.00
C LYS A 1008 -1.58 -9.55 -14.42
N ARG A 1009 -2.78 -8.98 -14.30
CA ARG A 1009 -2.99 -7.67 -13.67
C ARG A 1009 -2.56 -7.66 -12.20
N TYR A 1010 -2.96 -8.68 -11.43
CA TYR A 1010 -2.58 -8.81 -10.02
C TYR A 1010 -1.06 -8.78 -9.83
N PHE A 1011 -0.32 -9.67 -10.51
CA PHE A 1011 1.13 -9.76 -10.35
C PHE A 1011 1.88 -8.57 -10.96
N HIS A 1012 1.31 -7.88 -11.96
CA HIS A 1012 1.88 -6.62 -12.48
C HIS A 1012 1.81 -5.50 -11.45
N ARG A 1013 0.66 -5.27 -10.81
CA ARG A 1013 0.51 -4.29 -9.72
C ARG A 1013 1.37 -4.66 -8.51
N SER A 1014 1.33 -5.94 -8.11
CA SER A 1014 2.15 -6.46 -7.00
C SER A 1014 3.66 -6.28 -7.26
N ALA A 1015 4.13 -6.47 -8.50
CA ALA A 1015 5.52 -6.21 -8.87
C ALA A 1015 5.85 -4.70 -8.87
N MET A 1016 4.93 -3.86 -9.39
CA MET A 1016 5.12 -2.41 -9.43
C MET A 1016 5.29 -1.83 -8.02
N ASN A 1017 4.47 -2.26 -7.05
CA ASN A 1017 4.57 -1.78 -5.66
C ASN A 1017 5.91 -2.14 -4.99
N ILE A 1018 6.52 -3.27 -5.34
CA ILE A 1018 7.86 -3.65 -4.84
C ILE A 1018 8.97 -2.87 -5.53
N CYS A 1019 8.87 -2.64 -6.84
CA CYS A 1019 9.89 -1.86 -7.55
C CYS A 1019 9.84 -0.38 -7.14
N VAL A 1020 8.65 0.20 -6.92
CA VAL A 1020 8.54 1.63 -6.58
C VAL A 1020 8.91 1.91 -5.11
N THR A 1021 8.65 1.02 -4.16
CA THR A 1021 9.20 1.18 -2.79
C THR A 1021 10.74 1.20 -2.79
N GLY A 1022 11.39 0.52 -3.74
CA GLY A 1022 12.82 0.67 -4.02
C GLY A 1022 13.26 2.10 -4.39
N GLN A 1023 12.37 2.95 -4.91
CA GLN A 1023 12.69 4.36 -5.20
C GLN A 1023 12.94 5.18 -3.94
N GLU A 1024 12.35 4.88 -2.78
CA GLU A 1024 12.56 5.66 -1.57
C GLU A 1024 14.06 5.66 -1.14
N VAL A 1025 14.74 4.54 -1.42
CA VAL A 1025 16.18 4.35 -1.24
C VAL A 1025 17.01 5.03 -2.35
N GLN A 1026 16.42 5.32 -3.51
CA GLN A 1026 17.09 5.97 -4.66
C GLN A 1026 16.84 7.48 -4.78
N ARG A 1027 15.71 7.98 -4.26
CA ARG A 1027 15.14 9.33 -4.53
C ARG A 1027 16.04 10.52 -4.17
N TRP A 1028 17.14 10.31 -3.45
CA TRP A 1028 17.85 11.41 -2.81
C TRP A 1028 19.00 12.02 -3.62
N TYR A 1029 19.80 11.30 -4.44
CA TYR A 1029 20.99 11.94 -5.07
C TYR A 1029 21.46 11.59 -6.49
N GLU A 1030 21.35 10.38 -7.05
CA GLU A 1030 22.20 10.00 -8.20
C GLU A 1030 21.49 9.38 -9.41
N LYS A 1031 21.39 10.13 -10.52
CA LYS A 1031 20.95 9.61 -11.84
C LYS A 1031 21.82 8.45 -12.36
N LYS A 1032 23.08 8.35 -11.90
CA LYS A 1032 24.07 7.35 -12.35
C LYS A 1032 23.56 5.91 -12.17
N TRP A 1033 22.85 5.69 -11.05
CA TRP A 1033 22.46 4.37 -10.50
C TRP A 1033 20.94 4.15 -10.46
N GLN A 1034 20.16 4.91 -11.23
CA GLN A 1034 18.70 4.83 -11.21
C GLN A 1034 18.17 3.64 -12.04
N GLU A 1035 17.31 2.80 -11.46
CA GLU A 1035 16.75 1.64 -12.15
C GLU A 1035 15.43 1.95 -12.91
N PRO A 1036 15.19 1.37 -14.10
CA PRO A 1036 13.95 1.53 -14.86
C PRO A 1036 12.80 0.68 -14.27
N MET A 1037 12.25 1.13 -13.14
CA MET A 1037 11.29 0.37 -12.31
C MET A 1037 10.04 -0.16 -13.04
N VAL A 1038 9.54 0.54 -14.06
CA VAL A 1038 8.38 0.09 -14.86
C VAL A 1038 8.71 -1.14 -15.71
N ASP A 1039 9.93 -1.19 -16.26
CA ASP A 1039 10.40 -2.31 -17.07
C ASP A 1039 10.82 -3.48 -16.18
N LEU A 1040 11.45 -3.19 -15.03
CA LEU A 1040 11.77 -4.16 -14.00
C LEU A 1040 10.51 -4.85 -13.46
N SER A 1041 9.46 -4.10 -13.12
CA SER A 1041 8.21 -4.68 -12.62
C SER A 1041 7.49 -5.52 -13.68
N LYS A 1042 7.51 -5.10 -14.95
CA LYS A 1042 7.01 -5.87 -16.11
C LYS A 1042 7.76 -7.20 -16.27
N ALA A 1043 9.09 -7.20 -16.14
CA ALA A 1043 9.91 -8.41 -16.18
C ALA A 1043 9.63 -9.34 -14.98
N LEU A 1044 9.62 -8.78 -13.76
CA LEU A 1044 9.35 -9.46 -12.49
C LEU A 1044 8.00 -10.19 -12.51
N ALA A 1045 6.93 -9.48 -12.89
CA ALA A 1045 5.59 -10.05 -12.99
C ALA A 1045 5.49 -11.20 -14.01
N CYS A 1046 6.24 -11.13 -15.12
CA CYS A 1046 6.24 -12.19 -16.13
C CYS A 1046 6.87 -13.49 -15.62
N GLU A 1047 7.97 -13.42 -14.85
CA GLU A 1047 8.60 -14.61 -14.28
C GLU A 1047 7.84 -15.16 -13.07
N TRP A 1048 7.21 -14.32 -12.24
CA TRP A 1048 6.28 -14.79 -11.22
C TRP A 1048 5.11 -15.58 -11.81
N LEU A 1049 4.44 -15.07 -12.85
CA LEU A 1049 3.40 -15.83 -13.56
C LEU A 1049 3.91 -17.15 -14.19
N SER A 1050 5.22 -17.26 -14.35
CA SER A 1050 5.93 -18.47 -14.78
C SER A 1050 6.03 -19.53 -13.67
N GLY A 1051 5.94 -19.12 -12.40
CA GLY A 1051 6.06 -19.99 -11.23
C GLY A 1051 7.47 -20.16 -10.72
N LYS A 1052 8.38 -19.25 -11.10
CA LYS A 1052 9.81 -19.29 -10.79
C LYS A 1052 10.27 -17.98 -10.16
N ASP A 1053 11.34 -18.06 -9.40
CA ASP A 1053 12.09 -16.89 -8.99
C ASP A 1053 12.70 -16.17 -10.21
N PRO A 1054 12.67 -14.84 -10.23
CA PRO A 1054 13.16 -14.03 -11.34
C PRO A 1054 14.69 -14.01 -11.34
N LEU A 1055 15.30 -14.69 -12.30
CA LEU A 1055 16.77 -14.74 -12.41
C LEU A 1055 17.26 -13.64 -13.36
N PHE A 1056 17.54 -12.47 -12.77
CA PHE A 1056 18.16 -11.34 -13.46
C PHE A 1056 19.66 -11.57 -13.66
N VAL A 1057 20.19 -11.10 -14.78
CA VAL A 1057 21.58 -11.26 -15.20
C VAL A 1057 22.05 -10.02 -15.95
N MET A 1058 23.35 -9.79 -15.96
CA MET A 1058 23.99 -8.67 -16.66
C MET A 1058 25.34 -9.10 -17.23
N TYR A 1059 25.91 -8.24 -18.07
CA TYR A 1059 27.30 -8.34 -18.52
C TYR A 1059 28.04 -7.14 -17.91
N PRO A 1060 29.09 -7.31 -17.08
CA PRO A 1060 29.72 -6.21 -16.36
C PRO A 1060 30.25 -5.07 -17.26
N GLY A 1061 30.65 -5.38 -18.50
CA GLY A 1061 31.07 -4.39 -19.51
C GLY A 1061 29.92 -3.77 -20.31
N LYS A 1062 28.66 -3.88 -19.86
CA LYS A 1062 27.49 -3.28 -20.52
C LYS A 1062 26.53 -2.65 -19.50
N PRO A 1063 25.87 -1.53 -19.84
CA PRO A 1063 24.87 -0.86 -18.99
C PRO A 1063 23.52 -1.60 -18.92
N GLU A 1064 23.45 -2.87 -19.32
CA GLU A 1064 22.22 -3.57 -19.67
C GLU A 1064 21.92 -4.74 -18.72
N VAL A 1065 20.68 -4.81 -18.25
CA VAL A 1065 20.17 -5.93 -17.45
C VAL A 1065 19.17 -6.76 -18.28
N TYR A 1066 19.24 -8.08 -18.10
CA TYR A 1066 18.44 -9.09 -18.78
C TYR A 1066 17.73 -9.98 -17.75
N VAL A 1067 16.56 -10.50 -18.09
CA VAL A 1067 15.87 -11.55 -17.33
C VAL A 1067 16.00 -12.89 -18.07
N ARG A 1068 16.35 -13.95 -17.34
CA ARG A 1068 16.42 -15.32 -17.89
C ARG A 1068 15.02 -15.91 -17.98
N THR A 1069 14.54 -16.09 -19.20
CA THR A 1069 13.20 -16.61 -19.45
C THR A 1069 13.12 -18.12 -19.24
N SER A 1070 11.91 -18.63 -18.99
CA SER A 1070 11.64 -20.07 -18.85
C SER A 1070 12.01 -21.00 -20.05
N SER A 1071 12.38 -20.44 -21.21
CA SER A 1071 12.92 -21.21 -22.35
C SER A 1071 14.41 -21.52 -22.20
N GLY A 1072 15.13 -20.73 -21.39
CA GLY A 1072 16.58 -20.68 -21.27
C GLY A 1072 17.18 -19.36 -21.77
N GLY A 1073 16.51 -18.71 -22.74
CA GLY A 1073 16.99 -17.49 -23.39
C GLY A 1073 16.89 -16.23 -22.54
N LEU A 1074 17.69 -15.23 -22.86
CA LEU A 1074 17.74 -13.92 -22.19
C LEU A 1074 16.84 -12.90 -22.90
N LYS A 1075 16.10 -12.12 -22.13
CA LYS A 1075 15.35 -10.96 -22.62
C LYS A 1075 15.84 -9.70 -21.92
N LYS A 1076 16.19 -8.65 -22.66
CA LYS A 1076 16.54 -7.32 -22.08
C LYS A 1076 15.37 -6.83 -21.22
N VAL A 1077 15.65 -6.30 -20.03
CA VAL A 1077 14.62 -5.84 -19.11
C VAL A 1077 14.00 -4.55 -19.62
N SER A 1078 14.84 -3.53 -19.87
CA SER A 1078 14.37 -2.23 -20.36
C SER A 1078 14.17 -2.17 -21.87
N GLY A 1079 13.22 -1.33 -22.29
CA GLY A 1079 12.98 -0.97 -23.68
C GLY A 1079 13.94 0.11 -24.22
N SER A 1080 14.62 0.87 -23.35
CA SER A 1080 15.74 1.74 -23.75
C SER A 1080 17.02 0.92 -23.94
N ASP A 1081 17.98 1.48 -24.67
CA ASP A 1081 19.25 0.80 -24.90
C ASP A 1081 20.11 0.67 -23.62
N ASP A 1082 19.87 1.51 -22.61
CA ASP A 1082 20.58 1.49 -21.34
C ASP A 1082 19.62 1.21 -20.16
N TYR A 1083 20.09 0.44 -19.16
CA TYR A 1083 19.43 0.23 -17.86
C TYR A 1083 20.10 1.09 -16.76
N PHE A 1084 21.42 1.27 -16.83
CA PHE A 1084 22.21 2.23 -16.05
C PHE A 1084 22.97 3.18 -16.97
N SER A 1085 23.46 4.33 -16.47
CA SER A 1085 24.19 5.30 -17.30
C SER A 1085 25.66 4.96 -17.60
N VAL A 1086 26.19 3.93 -16.94
CA VAL A 1086 27.59 3.47 -16.99
C VAL A 1086 27.58 1.95 -16.83
N ASN A 1087 28.65 1.25 -17.24
CA ASN A 1087 28.80 -0.17 -16.93
C ASN A 1087 29.60 -0.41 -15.63
N SER A 1088 29.40 -1.58 -15.01
CA SER A 1088 30.05 -1.90 -13.73
C SER A 1088 31.58 -1.97 -13.78
N ILE A 1089 32.17 -2.37 -14.91
CA ILE A 1089 33.65 -2.43 -15.05
C ILE A 1089 34.24 -1.02 -15.08
N GLU A 1090 33.64 -0.11 -15.86
CA GLU A 1090 34.00 1.31 -15.86
C GLU A 1090 33.85 1.91 -14.46
N ALA A 1091 32.73 1.69 -13.78
CA ALA A 1091 32.50 2.20 -12.43
C ALA A 1091 33.54 1.69 -11.40
N ALA A 1092 33.86 0.39 -11.43
CA ALA A 1092 34.89 -0.19 -10.56
C ALA A 1092 36.29 0.41 -10.85
N LYS A 1093 36.61 0.67 -12.12
CA LYS A 1093 37.86 1.33 -12.52
C LYS A 1093 37.91 2.80 -12.11
N GLU A 1094 36.82 3.56 -12.25
CA GLU A 1094 36.70 4.94 -11.77
C GLU A 1094 36.98 5.05 -10.27
N LEU A 1095 36.37 4.16 -9.48
CA LEU A 1095 36.52 4.12 -8.02
C LEU A 1095 37.95 3.76 -7.60
N LEU A 1096 38.53 2.74 -8.21
CA LEU A 1096 39.93 2.37 -7.95
C LEU A 1096 40.88 3.50 -8.36
N PHE A 1097 40.71 4.11 -9.53
CA PHE A 1097 41.55 5.21 -9.99
C PHE A 1097 41.48 6.40 -9.02
N LYS A 1098 40.27 6.78 -8.59
CA LYS A 1098 40.06 7.81 -7.57
C LYS A 1098 40.81 7.47 -6.27
N MET A 1099 40.66 6.24 -5.77
CA MET A 1099 41.33 5.78 -4.54
C MET A 1099 42.86 5.71 -4.68
N ALA A 1100 43.38 5.24 -5.82
CA ALA A 1100 44.82 5.12 -6.06
C ALA A 1100 45.50 6.47 -6.36
N SER A 1101 44.76 7.46 -6.88
CA SER A 1101 45.28 8.79 -7.24
C SER A 1101 45.51 9.74 -6.06
N ASP A 1102 44.92 9.45 -4.89
CA ASP A 1102 45.01 10.28 -3.69
C ASP A 1102 45.38 9.41 -2.47
N ASP A 1103 46.66 9.44 -2.10
CA ASP A 1103 47.18 8.71 -0.93
C ASP A 1103 46.53 9.13 0.40
N VAL A 1104 46.08 10.39 0.53
CA VAL A 1104 45.42 10.85 1.75
C VAL A 1104 44.03 10.25 1.83
N LEU A 1105 43.27 10.31 0.73
CA LEU A 1105 41.93 9.73 0.64
C LEU A 1105 41.96 8.20 0.85
N LYS A 1106 42.91 7.51 0.20
CA LYS A 1106 43.15 6.06 0.36
C LYS A 1106 43.39 5.69 1.82
N ASN A 1107 44.34 6.37 2.47
CA ASN A 1107 44.68 6.05 3.86
C ASN A 1107 43.52 6.35 4.81
N GLN A 1108 42.83 7.49 4.64
CA GLN A 1108 41.62 7.81 5.42
C GLN A 1108 40.50 6.79 5.22
N PHE A 1109 40.25 6.34 3.98
CA PHE A 1109 39.25 5.32 3.69
C PHE A 1109 39.59 3.98 4.35
N ILE A 1110 40.81 3.48 4.16
CA ILE A 1110 41.28 2.22 4.75
C ILE A 1110 41.27 2.28 6.28
N GLU A 1111 41.75 3.36 6.90
CA GLU A 1111 41.76 3.51 8.36
C GLU A 1111 40.35 3.61 8.93
N SER A 1112 39.44 4.34 8.30
CA SER A 1112 38.03 4.42 8.72
C SER A 1112 37.35 3.05 8.65
N TYR A 1113 37.59 2.31 7.57
CA TYR A 1113 37.10 0.93 7.42
C TYR A 1113 37.68 -0.01 8.49
N MET A 1114 38.98 0.08 8.78
CA MET A 1114 39.61 -0.75 9.81
C MET A 1114 39.06 -0.48 11.21
N VAL A 1115 38.84 0.79 11.57
CA VAL A 1115 38.23 1.16 12.86
C VAL A 1115 36.80 0.61 12.95
N MET A 1116 35.97 0.86 11.94
CA MET A 1116 34.60 0.36 11.88
C MET A 1116 34.55 -1.18 11.99
N LEU A 1117 35.38 -1.91 11.22
CA LEU A 1117 35.43 -3.37 11.27
C LEU A 1117 35.91 -3.88 12.64
N LYS A 1118 36.88 -3.22 13.28
CA LYS A 1118 37.37 -3.62 14.60
C LYS A 1118 36.32 -3.43 15.69
N GLU A 1119 35.66 -2.28 15.69
CA GLU A 1119 34.57 -1.97 16.64
C GLU A 1119 33.38 -2.90 16.43
N TRP A 1120 32.95 -3.09 15.18
CA TRP A 1120 31.85 -4.01 14.82
C TRP A 1120 32.17 -5.45 15.24
N MET A 1121 33.37 -5.97 14.96
CA MET A 1121 33.74 -7.33 15.39
C MET A 1121 33.68 -7.48 16.92
N GLN A 1122 34.10 -6.47 17.67
CA GLN A 1122 34.09 -6.51 19.13
C GLN A 1122 32.69 -6.37 19.75
N GLN A 1123 31.75 -5.71 19.07
CA GLN A 1123 30.39 -5.47 19.56
C GLN A 1123 29.39 -6.56 19.11
N GLU A 1124 29.50 -7.04 17.88
CA GLU A 1124 28.48 -7.88 17.24
C GLU A 1124 28.84 -9.38 17.22
N ILE A 1125 30.13 -9.73 17.23
CA ILE A 1125 30.59 -11.13 17.30
C ILE A 1125 30.65 -11.59 18.77
N ILE A 1126 29.52 -11.50 19.46
CA ILE A 1126 29.35 -11.90 20.86
C ILE A 1126 28.48 -13.17 20.92
N PRO A 1127 28.87 -14.21 21.68
CA PRO A 1127 28.04 -15.39 21.91
C PRO A 1127 26.66 -15.00 22.46
N GLY A 1128 25.60 -15.38 21.76
CA GLY A 1128 24.23 -15.04 22.16
C GLY A 1128 23.84 -13.56 21.98
N HIS A 1129 24.50 -12.81 21.10
CA HIS A 1129 24.17 -11.40 20.80
C HIS A 1129 22.68 -11.15 20.55
N ASP A 1130 22.04 -12.02 19.75
CA ASP A 1130 20.63 -11.94 19.34
C ASP A 1130 19.61 -12.34 20.45
N LEU A 1131 20.06 -12.63 21.67
CA LEU A 1131 19.20 -13.12 22.75
C LEU A 1131 18.76 -12.00 23.72
N PRO A 1132 17.56 -12.12 24.34
CA PRO A 1132 17.14 -11.26 25.45
C PRO A 1132 18.22 -11.18 26.54
N GLU A 1133 18.38 -10.01 27.14
CA GLU A 1133 19.55 -9.70 27.98
C GLU A 1133 19.68 -10.63 29.20
N GLU A 1134 18.58 -11.06 29.81
CA GLU A 1134 18.61 -12.04 30.90
C GLU A 1134 19.12 -13.41 30.45
N ILE A 1135 18.68 -13.89 29.29
CA ILE A 1135 19.12 -15.17 28.71
C ILE A 1135 20.59 -15.07 28.33
N ARG A 1136 20.99 -14.00 27.64
CA ARG A 1136 22.38 -13.72 27.27
C ARG A 1136 23.28 -13.69 28.49
N LYS A 1137 22.84 -13.08 29.60
CA LYS A 1137 23.61 -13.01 30.84
C LYS A 1137 23.78 -14.37 31.51
N GLN A 1138 22.69 -15.14 31.67
CA GLN A 1138 22.76 -16.51 32.22
C GLN A 1138 23.69 -17.40 31.38
N LEU A 1139 23.60 -17.28 30.07
CA LEU A 1139 24.40 -18.01 29.09
C LEU A 1139 25.88 -17.62 29.13
N LEU A 1140 26.21 -16.34 29.38
CA LEU A 1140 27.58 -15.89 29.63
C LEU A 1140 28.12 -16.37 30.99
N GLU A 1141 27.28 -16.43 32.03
CA GLU A 1141 27.65 -17.00 33.33
C GLU A 1141 27.95 -18.51 33.19
N GLU A 1142 27.12 -19.28 32.48
CA GLU A 1142 27.32 -20.70 32.17
C GLU A 1142 28.55 -20.98 31.27
N LEU A 1143 28.91 -20.07 30.37
CA LEU A 1143 30.11 -20.17 29.51
C LEU A 1143 31.41 -19.75 30.21
N SER A 1144 31.31 -19.11 31.38
CA SER A 1144 32.46 -18.64 32.18
C SER A 1144 32.87 -19.61 33.31
N ALA A 1145 32.05 -20.63 33.56
CA ALA A 1145 32.22 -21.65 34.60
C ALA A 1145 32.77 -22.98 34.06
#